data_AF-A0A973UJL9-F1
#
_entry.id   AF-A0A973UJL9-F1
#
_cell.length_a   1.000
_cell.length_b   1.000
_cell.length_c   1.000
_cell.angle_alpha   90.00
_cell.angle_beta   90.00
_cell.angle_gamma   90.00
#
_symmetry.space_group_name_H-M   'P 1'
#
loop_
_entity.id
_entity.type
_entity.pdbx_description
1 polymer ?
#
loop_
_entity_poly.entity_id
_entity_poly.type
_entity_poly.pdbx_seq_one_letter_code
_entity_poly.pdbx_strand_id
1 'polypeptide(L)'
;MNMNSVRTSHYPNNPLWYELADEYGLYLVDETNLETHGIRGEYPGNHADWTKACVARAQSMVHRDKNHASVVVWSLGNEAGGGSTFVAMHDWIKSYDTTRVIQYEGDDRPTISDIRSEMYDSPSRVEQRAKDTADTRPYVMIEYAHAMGNSNGNLKKYWDLVRHYDVLQGGWIWDFVDQSLNWPVPTRKFLTEAGPGKLRGEVLTASGTFDPAKGISGATVFPRDERLDLTGSLTLEAWVTPHYTGYHQPIIAKGDTQYALKQSDRTLEFFIYGGGQWITANWALPDDWTGREHHIAGVFDADAGTLTLYVDGAEKATRTTTRRPATNTAPLALATDVDNATREFSGTIRRARVYARALSAAELDSDGRGPGDEGVRFWFDAATVDLTEQRPREKTFFPYGGDWGDNPNDGTSNADGIVTADRRHTGKAAEVKQIYQAVNAVPASGSALAPGSALTLTNEYLFTNLREFDGRWSLVADGKVVQRGRLSRTQLDVAPLSSKDITVPVKLPADPAPGTEYFLQLSFTTKDSTPWAKAGFEVAKQQLPVDADVPAVTPAPLSSVPALTYEDGEKAVTVKGKGFSVTVDKGSGVITSYEAAGTPLLASGPVPNFWRAPTENDRGNGQHTRNQTWRDAGEQRRPKNVTMRALADKAVEIKVGGTLPTTTESTYTTTYTVFGNGEIKVDNTLHPGAASLPYIPEVGTLLLLPGRFEHLRYYGRGPEDNYIDRKDATDVGVYSGTVSEQWTPYIRPQENGNKTDVRWIALTDAKGAGLLVSGEPLLEVNASHFTPEDLSSGVRHDYQLTPRDEVVLRVNHRQMGLGGDNSWGAHTHDEFKLFANRDYSYTYRLRPLPDVDDAMAASRRPTAVE
;
A
#
# COMPACT_ATOMS: atom_id res chain seq x y z
N MET A 1 -4.99 11.83 -18.67
CA MET A 1 -4.59 10.44 -18.37
C MET A 1 -4.87 9.50 -19.56
N ASN A 2 -5.00 9.99 -20.80
CA ASN A 2 -5.20 9.16 -22.00
C ASN A 2 -6.43 8.22 -21.99
N MET A 3 -7.40 8.46 -21.11
CA MET A 3 -8.69 7.75 -21.12
C MET A 3 -9.54 8.23 -22.29
N ASN A 4 -10.22 7.30 -22.95
CA ASN A 4 -11.11 7.56 -24.09
C ASN A 4 -12.58 7.19 -23.81
N SER A 5 -12.86 6.57 -22.65
CA SER A 5 -14.17 6.02 -22.31
C SER A 5 -14.48 6.20 -20.83
N VAL A 6 -15.77 6.35 -20.50
CA VAL A 6 -16.31 6.37 -19.13
C VAL A 6 -17.58 5.52 -19.08
N ARG A 7 -17.70 4.65 -18.07
CA ARG A 7 -18.95 3.98 -17.70
C ARG A 7 -19.63 4.79 -16.62
N THR A 8 -20.93 5.05 -16.74
CA THR A 8 -21.70 5.83 -15.76
C THR A 8 -22.13 4.96 -14.58
N SER A 9 -21.17 4.51 -13.77
CA SER A 9 -21.41 3.66 -12.60
C SER A 9 -22.28 4.37 -11.54
N HIS A 10 -23.44 3.86 -11.12
CA HIS A 10 -24.25 2.78 -11.73
C HIS A 10 -25.65 3.30 -12.08
N TYR A 11 -25.70 4.48 -12.70
CA TYR A 11 -26.94 5.14 -13.08
C TYR A 11 -26.70 6.22 -14.15
N PRO A 12 -27.76 6.66 -14.85
CA PRO A 12 -27.62 7.71 -15.84
C PRO A 12 -27.25 9.03 -15.16
N ASN A 13 -26.19 9.68 -15.64
CA ASN A 13 -25.63 10.90 -15.08
C ASN A 13 -26.48 12.15 -15.37
N ASN A 14 -26.03 13.32 -14.89
CA ASN A 14 -26.59 14.62 -15.26
C ASN A 14 -26.50 14.83 -16.79
N PRO A 15 -27.55 15.32 -17.49
CA PRO A 15 -27.52 15.55 -18.94
C PRO A 15 -26.31 16.34 -19.46
N LEU A 16 -25.81 17.32 -18.68
CA LEU A 16 -24.62 18.09 -19.03
C LEU A 16 -23.38 17.20 -19.23
N TRP A 17 -23.29 16.05 -18.53
CA TRP A 17 -22.19 15.10 -18.71
C TRP A 17 -22.11 14.55 -20.13
N TYR A 18 -23.26 14.24 -20.73
CA TYR A 18 -23.36 13.68 -22.08
C TYR A 18 -23.08 14.73 -23.14
N GLU A 19 -23.56 15.96 -22.93
CA GLU A 19 -23.22 17.12 -23.77
C GLU A 19 -21.71 17.38 -23.77
N LEU A 20 -21.06 17.32 -22.60
CA LEU A 20 -19.61 17.45 -22.49
C LEU A 20 -18.89 16.27 -23.14
N ALA A 21 -19.37 15.03 -23.00
CA ALA A 21 -18.76 13.88 -23.65
C ALA A 21 -18.84 13.95 -25.18
N ASP A 22 -19.95 14.46 -25.72
CA ASP A 22 -20.12 14.74 -27.15
C ASP A 22 -19.15 15.84 -27.63
N GLU A 23 -19.05 16.95 -26.90
CA GLU A 23 -18.20 18.09 -27.26
C GLU A 23 -16.70 17.75 -27.19
N TYR A 24 -16.28 17.06 -26.13
CA TYR A 24 -14.87 16.78 -25.87
C TYR A 24 -14.38 15.47 -26.49
N GLY A 25 -15.28 14.56 -26.85
CA GLY A 25 -14.96 13.27 -27.46
C GLY A 25 -14.57 12.20 -26.44
N LEU A 26 -15.55 11.70 -25.69
CA LEU A 26 -15.41 10.51 -24.82
C LEU A 26 -16.49 9.49 -25.16
N TYR A 27 -16.13 8.22 -25.23
CA TYR A 27 -17.10 7.13 -25.35
C TYR A 27 -17.79 6.91 -24.01
N LEU A 28 -19.11 6.73 -24.02
CA LEU A 28 -19.90 6.45 -22.84
C LEU A 28 -20.56 5.07 -22.91
N VAL A 29 -20.43 4.34 -21.81
CA VAL A 29 -21.36 3.26 -21.44
C VAL A 29 -22.39 3.88 -20.53
N ASP A 30 -23.59 4.10 -21.05
CA ASP A 30 -24.68 4.68 -20.27
C ASP A 30 -25.47 3.57 -19.59
N GLU A 31 -25.62 3.65 -18.27
CA GLU A 31 -26.05 2.54 -17.42
C GLU A 31 -27.38 2.81 -16.74
N THR A 32 -28.29 1.84 -16.88
CA THR A 32 -29.59 1.90 -16.23
C THR A 32 -29.39 1.93 -14.71
N ASN A 33 -30.11 2.83 -14.03
CA ASN A 33 -30.15 2.89 -12.56
C ASN A 33 -30.87 1.64 -12.01
N LEU A 34 -30.16 0.52 -11.94
CA LEU A 34 -30.67 -0.77 -11.49
C LEU A 34 -29.52 -1.54 -10.85
N GLU A 35 -29.55 -1.60 -9.52
CA GLU A 35 -28.66 -2.41 -8.71
C GLU A 35 -29.42 -2.96 -7.51
N THR A 36 -29.33 -4.28 -7.32
CA THR A 36 -30.00 -4.99 -6.23
C THR A 36 -29.03 -5.90 -5.49
N HIS A 37 -27.75 -5.51 -5.39
CA HIS A 37 -26.65 -6.34 -4.89
C HIS A 37 -27.03 -7.17 -3.65
N GLY A 38 -27.57 -6.53 -2.61
CA GLY A 38 -27.95 -7.20 -1.36
C GLY A 38 -29.02 -8.30 -1.49
N ILE A 39 -29.79 -8.33 -2.58
CA ILE A 39 -30.84 -9.32 -2.87
C ILE A 39 -30.75 -9.89 -4.31
N ARG A 40 -29.59 -9.76 -4.97
CA ARG A 40 -29.40 -10.07 -6.40
C ARG A 40 -29.65 -11.53 -6.77
N GLY A 41 -29.59 -12.43 -5.79
CA GLY A 41 -29.92 -13.84 -5.96
C GLY A 41 -31.42 -14.12 -6.14
N GLU A 42 -32.28 -13.15 -5.85
CA GLU A 42 -33.74 -13.30 -5.92
C GLU A 42 -34.39 -12.26 -6.85
N TYR A 43 -34.04 -10.98 -6.69
CA TYR A 43 -34.66 -9.86 -7.44
C TYR A 43 -33.68 -9.12 -8.35
N PRO A 44 -34.12 -8.66 -9.54
CA PRO A 44 -35.49 -8.75 -10.04
C PRO A 44 -35.83 -10.11 -10.68
N GLY A 45 -34.82 -10.93 -11.03
CA GLY A 45 -35.01 -12.32 -11.42
C GLY A 45 -36.08 -12.53 -12.51
N ASN A 46 -36.96 -13.51 -12.27
CA ASN A 46 -38.11 -13.82 -13.11
C ASN A 46 -39.43 -13.24 -12.57
N HIS A 47 -39.36 -12.23 -11.69
CA HIS A 47 -40.51 -11.68 -10.99
C HIS A 47 -41.25 -10.65 -11.85
N ALA A 48 -42.42 -11.02 -12.38
CA ALA A 48 -43.18 -10.21 -13.34
C ALA A 48 -43.63 -8.84 -12.78
N ASP A 49 -43.84 -8.76 -11.47
CA ASP A 49 -44.13 -7.52 -10.73
C ASP A 49 -42.95 -6.53 -10.77
N TRP A 50 -41.71 -7.01 -10.84
CA TRP A 50 -40.51 -6.19 -10.97
C TRP A 50 -40.12 -5.89 -12.42
N THR A 51 -40.47 -6.75 -13.37
CA THR A 51 -40.11 -6.57 -14.79
C THR A 51 -40.55 -5.21 -15.32
N LYS A 52 -41.78 -4.78 -15.03
CA LYS A 52 -42.29 -3.47 -15.49
C LYS A 52 -41.46 -2.30 -14.96
N ALA A 53 -41.04 -2.34 -13.70
CA ALA A 53 -40.23 -1.29 -13.10
C ALA A 53 -38.83 -1.22 -13.72
N CYS A 54 -38.21 -2.37 -13.96
CA CYS A 54 -36.87 -2.45 -14.54
C CYS A 54 -36.87 -2.00 -16.02
N VAL A 55 -37.84 -2.45 -16.82
CA VAL A 55 -38.01 -1.98 -18.21
C VAL A 55 -38.28 -0.48 -18.24
N ALA A 56 -39.08 0.07 -17.33
CA ALA A 56 -39.33 1.52 -17.28
C ALA A 56 -38.05 2.34 -16.97
N ARG A 57 -37.13 1.81 -16.16
CA ARG A 57 -35.83 2.45 -15.89
C ARG A 57 -34.95 2.46 -17.15
N ALA A 58 -34.84 1.33 -17.85
CA ALA A 58 -34.13 1.24 -19.13
C ALA A 58 -34.75 2.17 -20.20
N GLN A 59 -36.08 2.21 -20.29
CA GLN A 59 -36.82 3.12 -21.16
C GLN A 59 -36.48 4.59 -20.90
N SER A 60 -36.42 4.97 -19.62
CA SER A 60 -36.16 6.36 -19.23
C SER A 60 -34.76 6.81 -19.64
N MET A 61 -33.74 5.96 -19.45
CA MET A 61 -32.38 6.21 -19.92
C MET A 61 -32.33 6.36 -21.44
N VAL A 62 -32.76 5.34 -22.20
CA VAL A 62 -32.69 5.36 -23.67
C VAL A 62 -33.49 6.53 -24.25
N HIS A 63 -34.70 6.80 -23.76
CA HIS A 63 -35.47 7.94 -24.25
C HIS A 63 -34.78 9.28 -24.03
N ARG A 64 -34.09 9.46 -22.90
CA ARG A 64 -33.36 10.69 -22.58
C ARG A 64 -32.11 10.82 -23.47
N ASP A 65 -31.33 9.75 -23.61
CA ASP A 65 -29.93 9.87 -24.05
C ASP A 65 -29.61 9.36 -25.46
N LYS A 66 -30.56 8.70 -26.14
CA LYS A 66 -30.38 8.10 -27.50
C LYS A 66 -29.76 8.99 -28.59
N ASN A 67 -29.80 10.31 -28.42
CA ASN A 67 -29.30 11.25 -29.43
C ASN A 67 -27.84 11.65 -29.20
N HIS A 68 -27.23 11.27 -28.07
CA HIS A 68 -25.82 11.54 -27.79
C HIS A 68 -24.93 10.57 -28.57
N ALA A 69 -24.00 11.11 -29.34
CA ALA A 69 -23.08 10.33 -30.17
C ALA A 69 -21.99 9.67 -29.33
N SER A 70 -21.67 10.25 -28.17
CA SER A 70 -20.75 9.71 -27.16
C SER A 70 -21.26 8.41 -26.56
N VAL A 71 -22.58 8.24 -26.40
CA VAL A 71 -23.16 6.99 -25.91
C VAL A 71 -23.02 5.93 -26.99
N VAL A 72 -22.20 4.91 -26.74
CA VAL A 72 -21.90 3.83 -27.69
C VAL A 72 -22.36 2.46 -27.20
N VAL A 73 -22.62 2.32 -25.89
CA VAL A 73 -23.11 1.09 -25.25
C VAL A 73 -24.23 1.42 -24.28
N TRP A 74 -25.29 0.62 -24.29
CA TRP A 74 -26.31 0.60 -23.24
C TRP A 74 -25.99 -0.49 -22.21
N SER A 75 -25.96 -0.13 -20.94
CA SER A 75 -25.86 -1.09 -19.84
C SER A 75 -27.22 -1.31 -19.15
N LEU A 76 -27.59 -2.57 -18.91
CA LEU A 76 -28.87 -2.92 -18.27
C LEU A 76 -28.87 -2.70 -16.76
N GLY A 77 -27.72 -2.47 -16.12
CA GLY A 77 -27.58 -2.27 -14.68
C GLY A 77 -26.27 -2.83 -14.14
N ASN A 78 -26.20 -2.97 -12.81
CA ASN A 78 -25.03 -3.49 -12.10
C ASN A 78 -25.44 -4.53 -11.06
N GLU A 79 -24.72 -5.65 -10.97
CA GLU A 79 -24.82 -6.65 -9.89
C GLU A 79 -26.25 -6.97 -9.40
N ALA A 80 -27.21 -7.04 -10.33
CA ALA A 80 -28.63 -7.19 -10.04
C ALA A 80 -29.16 -8.60 -10.39
N GLY A 81 -28.28 -9.60 -10.54
CA GLY A 81 -28.65 -10.96 -10.89
C GLY A 81 -28.97 -11.11 -12.37
N GLY A 82 -29.89 -12.01 -12.74
CA GLY A 82 -30.25 -12.29 -14.14
C GLY A 82 -31.73 -12.61 -14.31
N GLY A 83 -32.09 -13.31 -15.40
CA GLY A 83 -33.45 -13.83 -15.61
C GLY A 83 -34.31 -13.08 -16.65
N SER A 84 -35.60 -13.41 -16.70
CA SER A 84 -36.51 -12.95 -17.75
C SER A 84 -36.75 -11.44 -17.73
N THR A 85 -36.55 -10.77 -16.59
CA THR A 85 -36.60 -9.32 -16.51
C THR A 85 -35.55 -8.66 -17.40
N PHE A 86 -34.32 -9.17 -17.41
CA PHE A 86 -33.24 -8.60 -18.25
C PHE A 86 -33.43 -8.92 -19.72
N VAL A 87 -34.02 -10.08 -20.06
CA VAL A 87 -34.45 -10.38 -21.44
C VAL A 87 -35.47 -9.33 -21.91
N ALA A 88 -36.47 -9.01 -21.08
CA ALA A 88 -37.48 -8.00 -21.44
C ALA A 88 -36.87 -6.58 -21.58
N MET A 89 -35.87 -6.23 -20.78
CA MET A 89 -35.14 -4.97 -20.92
C MET A 89 -34.35 -4.93 -22.22
N HIS A 90 -33.54 -5.96 -22.47
CA HIS A 90 -32.75 -6.12 -23.70
C HIS A 90 -33.65 -6.03 -24.95
N ASP A 91 -34.72 -6.84 -25.00
CA ASP A 91 -35.63 -6.91 -26.14
C ASP A 91 -36.32 -5.57 -26.41
N TRP A 92 -36.70 -4.86 -25.34
CA TRP A 92 -37.27 -3.53 -25.49
C TRP A 92 -36.25 -2.55 -26.10
N ILE A 93 -35.03 -2.49 -25.57
CA ILE A 93 -33.98 -1.60 -26.09
C ILE A 93 -33.70 -1.95 -27.56
N LYS A 94 -33.47 -3.22 -27.90
CA LYS A 94 -33.22 -3.65 -29.30
C LYS A 94 -34.37 -3.33 -30.24
N SER A 95 -35.61 -3.36 -29.76
CA SER A 95 -36.78 -2.98 -30.57
C SER A 95 -36.84 -1.48 -30.88
N TYR A 96 -36.18 -0.65 -30.06
CA TYR A 96 -36.25 0.80 -30.13
C TYR A 96 -34.97 1.45 -30.71
N ASP A 97 -33.79 0.98 -30.32
CA ASP A 97 -32.48 1.44 -30.78
C ASP A 97 -31.64 0.28 -31.31
N THR A 98 -31.46 0.23 -32.62
CA THR A 98 -30.64 -0.76 -33.32
C THR A 98 -29.21 -0.26 -33.61
N THR A 99 -28.87 0.96 -33.19
CA THR A 99 -27.60 1.61 -33.53
C THR A 99 -26.48 1.33 -32.53
N ARG A 100 -26.80 0.76 -31.37
CA ARG A 100 -25.87 0.51 -30.26
C ARG A 100 -25.91 -0.93 -29.78
N VAL A 101 -24.81 -1.34 -29.15
CA VAL A 101 -24.69 -2.64 -28.48
C VAL A 101 -25.17 -2.52 -27.03
N ILE A 102 -25.65 -3.64 -26.49
CA ILE A 102 -26.15 -3.76 -25.13
C ILE A 102 -25.19 -4.65 -24.35
N GLN A 103 -24.87 -4.25 -23.12
CA GLN A 103 -24.03 -5.01 -22.22
C GLN A 103 -24.72 -5.21 -20.87
N TYR A 104 -24.47 -6.34 -20.23
CA TYR A 104 -24.82 -6.55 -18.83
C TYR A 104 -23.96 -7.67 -18.24
N GLU A 105 -23.24 -7.36 -17.17
CA GLU A 105 -22.32 -8.31 -16.55
C GLU A 105 -23.03 -9.39 -15.74
N GLY A 106 -24.10 -9.05 -15.02
CA GLY A 106 -24.78 -10.00 -14.13
C GLY A 106 -25.47 -11.18 -14.84
N ASP A 107 -25.63 -11.10 -16.17
CA ASP A 107 -26.13 -12.19 -17.02
C ASP A 107 -25.59 -12.07 -18.45
N ASP A 108 -24.47 -12.74 -18.72
CA ASP A 108 -23.69 -12.60 -19.94
C ASP A 108 -24.19 -13.44 -21.14
N ARG A 109 -25.39 -14.03 -21.04
CA ARG A 109 -25.98 -14.84 -22.11
C ARG A 109 -26.12 -14.02 -23.40
N PRO A 110 -25.90 -14.60 -24.59
CA PRO A 110 -26.07 -13.90 -25.87
C PRO A 110 -27.48 -13.32 -26.11
N THR A 111 -28.49 -13.78 -25.37
CA THR A 111 -29.86 -13.26 -25.44
C THR A 111 -30.06 -11.95 -24.64
N ILE A 112 -29.09 -11.53 -23.85
CA ILE A 112 -29.17 -10.37 -22.95
C ILE A 112 -28.03 -9.38 -23.21
N SER A 113 -26.84 -9.88 -23.55
CA SER A 113 -25.65 -9.06 -23.75
C SER A 113 -25.01 -9.32 -25.11
N ASP A 114 -24.68 -8.26 -25.85
CA ASP A 114 -23.90 -8.32 -27.09
C ASP A 114 -22.39 -8.43 -26.83
N ILE A 115 -21.96 -8.07 -25.62
CA ILE A 115 -20.56 -8.05 -25.17
C ILE A 115 -20.41 -9.07 -24.03
N ARG A 116 -19.32 -9.83 -24.00
CA ARG A 116 -18.95 -10.60 -22.80
C ARG A 116 -18.22 -9.68 -21.84
N SER A 117 -18.63 -9.70 -20.59
CA SER A 117 -18.05 -8.85 -19.57
C SER A 117 -17.97 -9.57 -18.24
N GLU A 118 -16.89 -9.33 -17.51
CA GLU A 118 -16.68 -9.85 -16.16
C GLU A 118 -16.00 -8.76 -15.33
N MET A 119 -16.26 -8.77 -14.02
CA MET A 119 -15.60 -7.91 -13.05
C MET A 119 -14.37 -8.60 -12.44
N TYR A 120 -13.25 -7.87 -12.35
CA TYR A 120 -12.06 -8.25 -11.57
C TYR A 120 -11.44 -9.61 -11.91
N ASP A 121 -11.57 -10.05 -13.17
CA ASP A 121 -10.84 -11.21 -13.66
C ASP A 121 -9.35 -10.95 -13.64
N SER A 122 -8.56 -11.89 -13.09
CA SER A 122 -7.11 -11.80 -13.11
C SER A 122 -6.57 -11.86 -14.55
N PRO A 123 -5.34 -11.38 -14.83
CA PRO A 123 -4.75 -11.47 -16.17
C PRO A 123 -4.75 -12.90 -16.73
N SER A 124 -4.62 -13.92 -15.88
CA SER A 124 -4.67 -15.32 -16.33
C SER A 124 -6.08 -15.75 -16.75
N ARG A 125 -7.14 -15.29 -16.07
CA ARG A 125 -8.53 -15.54 -16.49
C ARG A 125 -8.88 -14.76 -17.76
N VAL A 126 -8.42 -13.52 -17.88
CA VAL A 126 -8.56 -12.72 -19.10
C VAL A 126 -7.90 -13.42 -20.29
N GLU A 127 -6.68 -13.95 -20.13
CA GLU A 127 -6.02 -14.71 -21.19
C GLU A 127 -6.77 -16.02 -21.53
N GLN A 128 -7.28 -16.73 -20.53
CA GLN A 128 -8.10 -17.93 -20.75
C GLN A 128 -9.35 -17.59 -21.58
N ARG A 129 -10.03 -16.49 -21.25
CA ARG A 129 -11.19 -16.02 -22.02
C ARG A 129 -10.82 -15.66 -23.45
N ALA A 130 -9.67 -15.01 -23.66
CA ALA A 130 -9.18 -14.67 -24.99
C ALA A 130 -8.89 -15.89 -25.87
N LYS A 131 -8.49 -17.01 -25.26
CA LYS A 131 -8.23 -18.30 -25.94
C LYS A 131 -9.50 -19.11 -26.19
N ASP A 132 -10.63 -18.78 -25.56
CA ASP A 132 -11.89 -19.47 -25.77
C ASP A 132 -12.56 -19.05 -27.09
N THR A 133 -12.54 -19.96 -28.06
CA THR A 133 -13.12 -19.74 -29.38
C THR A 133 -14.61 -20.14 -29.49
N ALA A 134 -15.23 -20.66 -28.41
CA ALA A 134 -16.63 -21.06 -28.43
C ALA A 134 -17.59 -19.84 -28.46
N ASP A 135 -17.15 -18.71 -27.93
CA ASP A 135 -17.87 -17.43 -27.98
C ASP A 135 -16.99 -16.32 -28.55
N THR A 136 -17.41 -15.80 -29.71
CA THR A 136 -16.69 -14.81 -30.51
C THR A 136 -17.10 -13.37 -30.22
N ARG A 137 -18.05 -13.13 -29.29
CA ARG A 137 -18.36 -11.78 -28.82
C ARG A 137 -17.11 -11.13 -28.21
N PRO A 138 -16.92 -9.81 -28.39
CA PRO A 138 -15.83 -9.11 -27.74
C PRO A 138 -15.92 -9.25 -26.22
N TYR A 139 -14.76 -9.22 -25.56
CA TYR A 139 -14.66 -9.24 -24.12
C TYR A 139 -14.12 -7.91 -23.59
N VAL A 140 -14.81 -7.38 -22.59
CA VAL A 140 -14.39 -6.19 -21.84
C VAL A 140 -14.35 -6.51 -20.37
N MET A 141 -13.36 -5.98 -19.67
CA MET A 141 -13.35 -6.04 -18.20
C MET A 141 -14.21 -4.87 -17.70
N ILE A 142 -15.47 -5.13 -17.34
CA ILE A 142 -16.44 -4.06 -17.03
C ILE A 142 -16.00 -3.23 -15.82
N GLU A 143 -15.28 -3.89 -14.91
CA GLU A 143 -14.51 -3.33 -13.81
C GLU A 143 -13.22 -4.15 -13.68
N TYR A 144 -12.05 -3.50 -13.60
CA TYR A 144 -10.76 -4.17 -13.35
C TYR A 144 -9.77 -3.24 -12.66
N ALA A 145 -8.64 -3.79 -12.23
CA ALA A 145 -7.54 -3.04 -11.63
C ALA A 145 -8.04 -2.09 -10.52
N HIS A 146 -8.67 -2.67 -9.49
CA HIS A 146 -9.26 -1.94 -8.37
C HIS A 146 -8.24 -0.98 -7.72
N ALA A 147 -8.55 0.31 -7.66
CA ALA A 147 -7.61 1.39 -7.40
C ALA A 147 -7.62 1.88 -5.93
N MET A 148 -8.23 1.12 -5.02
CA MET A 148 -8.31 1.42 -3.57
C MET A 148 -6.95 1.68 -2.91
N GLY A 149 -6.81 2.83 -2.26
CA GLY A 149 -5.56 3.24 -1.62
C GLY A 149 -4.36 3.23 -2.59
N ASN A 150 -3.20 2.71 -2.15
CA ASN A 150 -2.04 2.46 -3.01
C ASN A 150 -2.16 1.11 -3.74
N SER A 151 -2.62 1.15 -5.00
CA SER A 151 -2.96 -0.03 -5.81
C SER A 151 -2.53 0.14 -7.28
N ASN A 152 -3.28 -0.45 -8.23
CA ASN A 152 -3.02 -0.53 -9.67
C ASN A 152 -1.66 -1.14 -10.02
N GLY A 153 -1.16 -2.04 -9.17
CA GLY A 153 -0.07 -2.93 -9.54
C GLY A 153 -0.50 -3.83 -10.69
N ASN A 154 0.47 -4.25 -11.50
CA ASN A 154 0.35 -5.14 -12.64
C ASN A 154 -0.49 -4.63 -13.84
N LEU A 155 -0.98 -3.39 -13.85
CA LEU A 155 -1.82 -2.82 -14.92
C LEU A 155 -1.26 -3.09 -16.34
N LYS A 156 0.06 -3.05 -16.48
CA LYS A 156 0.75 -3.38 -17.74
C LYS A 156 0.40 -4.78 -18.26
N LYS A 157 0.26 -5.79 -17.40
CA LYS A 157 -0.05 -7.17 -17.81
C LYS A 157 -1.41 -7.26 -18.50
N TYR A 158 -2.43 -6.59 -17.97
CA TYR A 158 -3.73 -6.53 -18.63
C TYR A 158 -3.61 -5.94 -20.02
N TRP A 159 -2.90 -4.82 -20.15
CA TRP A 159 -2.76 -4.14 -21.44
C TRP A 159 -1.85 -4.83 -22.44
N ASP A 160 -0.87 -5.59 -21.96
CA ASP A 160 -0.07 -6.48 -22.81
C ASP A 160 -0.97 -7.58 -23.41
N LEU A 161 -1.93 -8.12 -22.65
CA LEU A 161 -2.92 -9.06 -23.16
C LEU A 161 -3.92 -8.41 -24.12
N VAL A 162 -4.47 -7.24 -23.76
CA VAL A 162 -5.42 -6.49 -24.61
C VAL A 162 -4.79 -6.17 -25.96
N ARG A 163 -3.51 -5.79 -25.99
CA ARG A 163 -2.77 -5.54 -27.25
C ARG A 163 -2.40 -6.81 -28.01
N HIS A 164 -2.45 -7.98 -27.36
CA HIS A 164 -2.07 -9.25 -27.97
C HIS A 164 -3.25 -10.00 -28.61
N TYR A 165 -4.46 -9.89 -28.05
CA TYR A 165 -5.63 -10.65 -28.50
C TYR A 165 -6.77 -9.73 -28.98
N ASP A 166 -7.14 -9.82 -30.25
CA ASP A 166 -8.16 -8.97 -30.89
C ASP A 166 -9.55 -9.00 -30.20
N VAL A 167 -9.90 -10.12 -29.56
CA VAL A 167 -11.19 -10.27 -28.85
C VAL A 167 -11.25 -9.44 -27.55
N LEU A 168 -10.10 -9.06 -26.99
CA LEU A 168 -10.01 -8.24 -25.79
C LEU A 168 -10.03 -6.76 -26.17
N GLN A 169 -11.04 -6.02 -25.72
CA GLN A 169 -11.22 -4.61 -26.10
C GLN A 169 -10.97 -3.62 -24.95
N GLY A 170 -10.20 -4.04 -23.94
CA GLY A 170 -9.88 -3.23 -22.77
C GLY A 170 -10.93 -3.38 -21.66
N GLY A 171 -11.17 -2.29 -20.92
CA GLY A 171 -12.06 -2.28 -19.77
C GLY A 171 -12.06 -0.95 -19.02
N TRP A 172 -12.81 -0.88 -17.92
CA TRP A 172 -12.92 0.32 -17.07
C TRP A 172 -12.28 0.09 -15.70
N ILE A 173 -11.33 0.94 -15.32
CA ILE A 173 -10.71 0.89 -13.99
C ILE A 173 -11.75 1.25 -12.94
N TRP A 174 -11.79 0.50 -11.84
CA TRP A 174 -12.58 0.87 -10.66
C TRP A 174 -11.69 1.57 -9.62
N ASP A 175 -11.85 2.87 -9.34
CA ASP A 175 -12.69 3.84 -10.04
C ASP A 175 -11.94 5.17 -10.32
N PHE A 176 -12.69 6.20 -10.74
CA PHE A 176 -12.09 7.49 -11.07
C PHE A 176 -11.64 8.28 -9.84
N VAL A 177 -12.47 8.37 -8.79
CA VAL A 177 -12.29 9.35 -7.70
C VAL A 177 -12.75 8.85 -6.35
N ASP A 178 -11.93 9.06 -5.31
CA ASP A 178 -12.32 8.72 -3.95
C ASP A 178 -13.62 9.45 -3.52
N GLN A 179 -14.58 8.69 -3.00
CA GLN A 179 -15.91 9.17 -2.64
C GLN A 179 -15.95 9.70 -1.20
N SER A 180 -15.14 10.74 -0.95
CA SER A 180 -15.04 11.38 0.37
C SER A 180 -15.40 12.87 0.33
N LEU A 181 -15.86 13.38 1.47
CA LEU A 181 -16.25 14.78 1.66
C LEU A 181 -15.11 15.57 2.31
N ASN A 182 -15.04 16.88 2.10
CA ASN A 182 -14.14 17.71 2.91
C ASN A 182 -14.79 18.00 4.27
N TRP A 183 -14.24 17.50 5.37
CA TRP A 183 -14.88 17.53 6.70
C TRP A 183 -14.00 18.16 7.79
N PRO A 184 -14.53 18.85 8.81
CA PRO A 184 -13.73 19.40 9.91
C PRO A 184 -13.03 18.32 10.73
N VAL A 185 -11.74 18.51 11.01
CA VAL A 185 -10.96 17.58 11.85
C VAL A 185 -11.47 17.62 13.30
N PRO A 186 -11.78 16.46 13.92
CA PRO A 186 -12.20 16.41 15.31
C PRO A 186 -11.03 16.66 16.27
N THR A 187 -11.34 17.10 17.49
CA THR A 187 -10.38 17.08 18.60
C THR A 187 -10.04 15.62 18.92
N ARG A 188 -8.74 15.29 18.95
CA ARG A 188 -8.24 13.98 19.36
C ARG A 188 -8.42 13.82 20.86
N LYS A 189 -8.94 12.67 21.29
CA LYS A 189 -9.19 12.34 22.70
C LYS A 189 -8.32 11.16 23.11
N PHE A 190 -7.52 11.35 24.14
CA PHE A 190 -6.63 10.33 24.69
C PHE A 190 -7.05 9.96 26.10
N LEU A 191 -7.11 8.66 26.38
CA LEU A 191 -7.60 8.08 27.62
C LEU A 191 -6.49 7.24 28.24
N THR A 192 -5.97 7.65 29.40
CA THR A 192 -4.93 6.91 30.11
C THR A 192 -5.54 6.03 31.19
N GLU A 193 -5.45 4.71 31.00
CA GLU A 193 -5.97 3.71 31.93
C GLU A 193 -5.17 3.66 33.25
N ALA A 194 -5.78 3.14 34.32
CA ALA A 194 -5.22 3.23 35.68
C ALA A 194 -4.41 2.00 36.12
N GLY A 195 -4.32 0.98 35.27
CA GLY A 195 -3.63 -0.27 35.53
C GLY A 195 -2.12 -0.12 35.57
N PRO A 196 -1.39 -1.24 35.73
CA PRO A 196 0.07 -1.20 35.84
C PRO A 196 0.74 -0.66 34.58
N GLY A 197 0.04 -0.63 33.44
CA GLY A 197 0.59 -0.14 32.19
C GLY A 197 0.49 1.34 31.94
N LYS A 198 -0.50 2.00 32.55
CA LYS A 198 -0.84 3.39 32.25
C LYS A 198 -0.92 3.63 30.74
N LEU A 199 -1.53 2.68 30.03
CA LEU A 199 -1.65 2.74 28.58
C LEU A 199 -2.54 3.93 28.19
N ARG A 200 -2.01 4.77 27.30
CA ARG A 200 -2.72 5.94 26.77
C ARG A 200 -3.35 5.60 25.42
N GLY A 201 -4.64 5.27 25.42
CA GLY A 201 -5.39 4.95 24.21
C GLY A 201 -5.95 6.19 23.52
N GLU A 202 -6.24 6.10 22.23
CA GLU A 202 -6.87 7.16 21.45
C GLU A 202 -8.24 6.71 20.93
N VAL A 203 -9.26 7.58 21.04
CA VAL A 203 -10.55 7.40 20.37
C VAL A 203 -10.37 7.75 18.89
N LEU A 204 -10.38 6.74 18.03
CA LEU A 204 -10.02 6.86 16.61
C LEU A 204 -11.18 7.28 15.72
N THR A 205 -12.41 6.84 16.02
CA THR A 205 -13.60 7.20 15.25
C THR A 205 -13.85 8.70 15.38
N ALA A 206 -14.03 9.42 14.25
CA ALA A 206 -14.17 10.87 14.28
C ALA A 206 -15.41 11.35 15.06
N SER A 207 -16.52 10.61 14.95
CA SER A 207 -17.75 10.80 15.72
C SER A 207 -17.68 10.25 17.17
N GLY A 208 -16.55 9.65 17.55
CA GLY A 208 -16.37 9.00 18.84
C GLY A 208 -16.54 9.96 20.02
N THR A 209 -17.28 9.49 21.04
CA THR A 209 -17.65 10.28 22.22
C THR A 209 -17.09 9.67 23.50
N PHE A 210 -16.85 10.52 24.49
CA PHE A 210 -16.51 10.11 25.85
C PHE A 210 -17.39 10.87 26.85
N ASP A 211 -17.98 10.14 27.79
CA ASP A 211 -18.74 10.67 28.92
C ASP A 211 -18.37 9.88 30.18
N PRO A 212 -17.98 10.51 31.30
CA PRO A 212 -17.55 9.79 32.50
C PRO A 212 -18.61 8.86 33.11
N ALA A 213 -19.90 9.13 32.89
CA ALA A 213 -21.00 8.33 33.40
C ALA A 213 -21.43 7.24 32.41
N LYS A 214 -21.34 7.47 31.10
CA LYS A 214 -21.81 6.54 30.07
C LYS A 214 -20.70 5.69 29.44
N GLY A 215 -19.45 6.14 29.48
CA GLY A 215 -18.32 5.47 28.86
C GLY A 215 -17.86 6.06 27.53
N ILE A 216 -17.04 5.28 26.83
CA ILE A 216 -16.60 5.57 25.46
C ILE A 216 -17.58 5.01 24.44
N SER A 217 -17.74 5.69 23.31
CA SER A 217 -18.36 5.16 22.09
C SER A 217 -17.44 5.45 20.91
N GLY A 218 -17.25 4.47 20.02
CA GLY A 218 -16.30 4.50 18.92
C GLY A 218 -15.00 3.74 19.21
N ALA A 219 -14.33 3.32 18.14
CA ALA A 219 -13.07 2.58 18.16
C ALA A 219 -12.02 3.28 19.04
N THR A 220 -11.47 2.57 20.03
CA THR A 220 -10.42 3.09 20.91
C THR A 220 -9.25 2.10 20.95
N VAL A 221 -8.06 2.53 20.52
CA VAL A 221 -6.88 1.66 20.43
C VAL A 221 -5.80 2.12 21.39
N PHE A 222 -5.17 1.17 22.07
CA PHE A 222 -4.07 1.41 23.01
C PHE A 222 -2.75 0.97 22.37
N PRO A 223 -1.61 1.62 22.71
CA PRO A 223 -0.30 1.16 22.30
C PRO A 223 -0.09 -0.31 22.65
N ARG A 224 0.62 -1.04 21.79
CA ARG A 224 0.97 -2.44 22.06
C ARG A 224 1.74 -2.53 23.38
N ASP A 225 1.39 -3.54 24.17
CA ASP A 225 2.06 -3.85 25.43
C ASP A 225 2.20 -5.36 25.61
N GLU A 226 3.43 -5.84 25.82
CA GLU A 226 3.74 -7.27 25.98
C GLU A 226 3.04 -7.91 27.18
N ARG A 227 2.67 -7.13 28.20
CA ARG A 227 1.94 -7.64 29.37
C ARG A 227 0.53 -8.12 29.03
N LEU A 228 0.03 -7.76 27.86
CA LEU A 228 -1.26 -8.20 27.34
C LEU A 228 -1.13 -9.42 26.40
N ASP A 229 0.07 -9.89 26.08
CA ASP A 229 0.33 -11.07 25.24
C ASP A 229 0.13 -12.38 26.04
N LEU A 230 -1.08 -12.57 26.56
CA LEU A 230 -1.41 -13.62 27.53
C LEU A 230 -1.55 -14.99 26.86
N THR A 231 -0.77 -15.97 27.32
CA THR A 231 -0.83 -17.39 26.87
C THR A 231 -1.33 -18.36 27.95
N GLY A 232 -1.49 -17.87 29.18
CA GLY A 232 -2.03 -18.60 30.33
C GLY A 232 -3.53 -18.36 30.54
N SER A 233 -4.00 -18.59 31.77
CA SER A 233 -5.36 -18.22 32.18
C SER A 233 -5.57 -16.72 32.04
N LEU A 234 -6.77 -16.31 31.63
CA LEU A 234 -7.10 -14.89 31.44
C LEU A 234 -8.57 -14.61 31.72
N THR A 235 -8.87 -13.36 32.06
CA THR A 235 -10.25 -12.85 32.16
C THR A 235 -10.39 -11.53 31.42
N LEU A 236 -11.40 -11.43 30.56
CA LEU A 236 -11.87 -10.18 29.96
C LEU A 236 -13.17 -9.78 30.64
N GLU A 237 -13.29 -8.55 31.13
CA GLU A 237 -14.47 -8.07 31.86
C GLU A 237 -14.87 -6.68 31.34
N ALA A 238 -16.16 -6.45 31.05
CA ALA A 238 -16.66 -5.18 30.54
C ALA A 238 -18.04 -4.81 31.09
N TRP A 239 -18.31 -3.49 31.17
CA TRP A 239 -19.64 -2.93 31.41
C TRP A 239 -20.07 -2.14 30.19
N VAL A 240 -21.10 -2.64 29.50
CA VAL A 240 -21.47 -2.20 28.15
C VAL A 240 -22.93 -1.82 28.07
N THR A 241 -23.26 -0.80 27.29
CA THR A 241 -24.65 -0.49 26.89
C THR A 241 -24.78 -0.66 25.37
N PRO A 242 -25.28 -1.81 24.87
CA PRO A 242 -25.42 -2.06 23.43
C PRO A 242 -26.57 -1.24 22.83
N HIS A 243 -26.40 -0.72 21.61
CA HIS A 243 -27.43 0.00 20.86
C HIS A 243 -28.01 -0.82 19.69
N TYR A 244 -27.23 -1.75 19.13
CA TYR A 244 -27.62 -2.58 17.98
C TYR A 244 -26.93 -3.96 18.03
N THR A 245 -27.60 -5.00 17.52
CA THR A 245 -27.20 -6.42 17.62
C THR A 245 -27.06 -7.10 16.26
N GLY A 246 -26.54 -6.40 15.25
CA GLY A 246 -26.20 -6.96 13.94
C GLY A 246 -24.69 -6.95 13.68
N TYR A 247 -24.23 -7.81 12.78
CA TYR A 247 -22.83 -7.89 12.33
C TYR A 247 -21.83 -8.18 13.45
N HIS A 248 -20.53 -8.14 13.14
CA HIS A 248 -19.45 -8.39 14.09
C HIS A 248 -19.06 -7.12 14.85
N GLN A 249 -19.17 -7.15 16.17
CA GLN A 249 -18.98 -5.99 17.03
C GLN A 249 -18.07 -6.34 18.24
N PRO A 250 -16.75 -6.09 18.12
CA PRO A 250 -15.77 -6.34 19.17
C PRO A 250 -15.95 -5.37 20.35
N ILE A 251 -15.95 -5.90 21.59
CA ILE A 251 -16.06 -5.08 22.81
C ILE A 251 -14.68 -4.86 23.41
N ILE A 252 -13.95 -5.95 23.66
CA ILE A 252 -12.54 -5.97 24.05
C ILE A 252 -11.84 -6.98 23.12
N ALA A 253 -10.84 -6.54 22.35
CA ALA A 253 -10.14 -7.42 21.42
C ALA A 253 -8.63 -7.17 21.42
N LYS A 254 -7.85 -8.25 21.25
CA LYS A 254 -6.42 -8.20 20.95
C LYS A 254 -6.13 -8.89 19.62
N GLY A 255 -6.76 -8.34 18.58
CA GLY A 255 -6.77 -8.92 17.24
C GLY A 255 -7.67 -10.16 17.12
N ASP A 256 -7.86 -10.61 15.88
CA ASP A 256 -8.65 -11.79 15.54
C ASP A 256 -7.94 -13.10 15.95
N THR A 257 -6.62 -13.05 16.16
CA THR A 257 -5.77 -14.23 16.33
C THR A 257 -5.19 -14.41 17.73
N GLN A 258 -5.82 -13.82 18.76
CA GLN A 258 -5.45 -14.09 20.16
C GLN A 258 -6.64 -14.29 21.10
N TYR A 259 -7.35 -13.23 21.51
CA TYR A 259 -8.54 -13.33 22.35
C TYR A 259 -9.47 -12.13 22.14
N ALA A 260 -10.77 -12.34 22.28
CA ALA A 260 -11.73 -11.25 22.34
C ALA A 260 -13.01 -11.60 23.08
N LEU A 261 -13.65 -10.56 23.61
CA LEU A 261 -15.05 -10.53 24.04
C LEU A 261 -15.79 -9.65 23.02
N LYS A 262 -16.81 -10.20 22.36
CA LYS A 262 -17.51 -9.55 21.25
C LYS A 262 -18.97 -9.97 21.20
N GLN A 263 -19.79 -9.21 20.49
CA GLN A 263 -21.07 -9.71 19.99
C GLN A 263 -20.99 -9.90 18.47
N SER A 264 -21.61 -10.95 17.93
CA SER A 264 -21.88 -11.08 16.49
C SER A 264 -23.35 -11.36 16.30
N ASP A 265 -24.01 -10.50 15.52
CA ASP A 265 -25.45 -10.52 15.39
C ASP A 265 -26.12 -10.64 16.78
N ARG A 266 -26.97 -11.64 16.95
CA ARG A 266 -27.69 -11.91 18.19
C ARG A 266 -26.95 -12.90 19.11
N THR A 267 -25.62 -12.89 19.10
CA THR A 267 -24.79 -13.81 19.89
C THR A 267 -23.69 -13.05 20.62
N LEU A 268 -23.57 -13.25 21.94
CA LEU A 268 -22.39 -12.84 22.71
C LEU A 268 -21.35 -13.96 22.66
N GLU A 269 -20.09 -13.60 22.44
CA GLU A 269 -18.99 -14.52 22.25
C GLU A 269 -17.76 -14.12 23.08
N PHE A 270 -17.17 -15.10 23.74
CA PHE A 270 -15.81 -15.02 24.26
C PHE A 270 -14.97 -16.09 23.58
N PHE A 271 -13.86 -15.70 22.97
CA PHE A 271 -12.95 -16.63 22.32
C PHE A 271 -11.49 -16.47 22.73
N ILE A 272 -10.76 -17.57 22.61
CA ILE A 272 -9.30 -17.60 22.46
C ILE A 272 -8.94 -18.23 21.11
N TYR A 273 -7.81 -17.85 20.54
CA TYR A 273 -7.26 -18.44 19.33
C TYR A 273 -5.98 -19.21 19.68
N GLY A 274 -5.90 -20.47 19.29
CA GLY A 274 -4.77 -21.34 19.66
C GLY A 274 -4.60 -22.52 18.72
N GLY A 275 -3.37 -22.74 18.27
CA GLY A 275 -3.02 -23.84 17.35
C GLY A 275 -3.83 -23.81 16.03
N GLY A 276 -4.07 -22.62 15.50
CA GLY A 276 -4.76 -22.43 14.22
C GLY A 276 -6.29 -22.39 14.29
N GLN A 277 -6.89 -22.36 15.48
CA GLN A 277 -8.35 -22.46 15.65
C GLN A 277 -8.88 -21.44 16.65
N TRP A 278 -10.10 -20.96 16.40
CA TRP A 278 -10.92 -20.22 17.37
C TRP A 278 -11.67 -21.18 18.27
N ILE A 279 -11.52 -21.00 19.58
CA ILE A 279 -12.26 -21.71 20.62
C ILE A 279 -13.16 -20.68 21.26
N THR A 280 -14.46 -20.82 21.04
CA THR A 280 -15.47 -19.83 21.44
C THR A 280 -16.50 -20.43 22.37
N ALA A 281 -16.76 -19.77 23.49
CA ALA A 281 -18.00 -19.91 24.27
C ALA A 281 -18.97 -18.83 23.79
N ASN A 282 -20.20 -19.21 23.47
CA ASN A 282 -21.20 -18.30 22.91
C ASN A 282 -22.56 -18.48 23.57
N TRP A 283 -23.34 -17.40 23.56
CA TRP A 283 -24.68 -17.36 24.14
C TRP A 283 -25.59 -16.45 23.32
N ALA A 284 -26.82 -16.90 23.05
CA ALA A 284 -27.80 -16.13 22.30
C ALA A 284 -28.35 -14.95 23.12
N LEU A 285 -28.38 -13.77 22.51
CA LEU A 285 -28.81 -12.52 23.13
C LEU A 285 -30.35 -12.45 23.24
N PRO A 286 -30.89 -12.06 24.41
CA PRO A 286 -32.33 -11.87 24.59
C PRO A 286 -32.82 -10.63 23.82
N ASP A 287 -34.14 -10.52 23.63
CA ASP A 287 -34.74 -9.40 22.88
C ASP A 287 -34.53 -8.03 23.54
N ASP A 288 -34.32 -7.99 24.87
CA ASP A 288 -34.13 -6.79 25.68
C ASP A 288 -32.64 -6.45 25.93
N TRP A 289 -31.73 -6.93 25.08
CA TRP A 289 -30.28 -6.75 25.21
C TRP A 289 -29.81 -5.31 24.99
N THR A 290 -30.51 -4.53 24.16
CA THR A 290 -30.09 -3.17 23.79
C THR A 290 -30.71 -2.11 24.71
N GLY A 291 -30.00 -1.00 24.91
CA GLY A 291 -30.52 0.18 25.62
C GLY A 291 -30.37 0.13 27.14
N ARG A 292 -29.75 -0.92 27.69
CA ARG A 292 -29.40 -1.04 29.12
C ARG A 292 -27.97 -1.52 29.30
N GLU A 293 -27.42 -1.25 30.47
CA GLU A 293 -26.08 -1.70 30.80
C GLU A 293 -26.06 -3.19 31.21
N HIS A 294 -25.02 -3.88 30.77
CA HIS A 294 -24.71 -5.26 31.10
C HIS A 294 -23.29 -5.38 31.62
N HIS A 295 -23.10 -6.22 32.64
CA HIS A 295 -21.78 -6.66 33.08
C HIS A 295 -21.48 -8.01 32.43
N ILE A 296 -20.45 -8.07 31.60
CA ILE A 296 -20.07 -9.27 30.86
C ILE A 296 -18.64 -9.66 31.17
N ALA A 297 -18.37 -10.97 31.25
CA ALA A 297 -17.03 -11.48 31.43
C ALA A 297 -16.78 -12.79 30.67
N GLY A 298 -15.60 -12.90 30.07
CA GLY A 298 -15.07 -14.14 29.50
C GLY A 298 -13.88 -14.61 30.33
N VAL A 299 -13.96 -15.82 30.90
CA VAL A 299 -12.92 -16.41 31.75
C VAL A 299 -12.35 -17.64 31.06
N PHE A 300 -11.05 -17.63 30.78
CA PHE A 300 -10.30 -18.81 30.39
C PHE A 300 -9.44 -19.30 31.55
N ASP A 301 -9.76 -20.49 32.04
CA ASP A 301 -8.95 -21.21 33.02
C ASP A 301 -8.13 -22.28 32.29
N ALA A 302 -6.82 -22.05 32.21
CA ALA A 302 -5.91 -22.93 31.50
C ALA A 302 -5.54 -24.19 32.29
N ASP A 303 -5.77 -24.21 33.60
CA ASP A 303 -5.53 -25.36 34.46
C ASP A 303 -6.76 -26.28 34.45
N ALA A 304 -7.97 -25.70 34.48
CA ALA A 304 -9.22 -26.44 34.31
C ALA A 304 -9.52 -26.78 32.84
N GLY A 305 -8.92 -26.06 31.89
CA GLY A 305 -9.18 -26.22 30.45
C GLY A 305 -10.58 -25.77 30.04
N THR A 306 -11.07 -24.66 30.60
CA THR A 306 -12.43 -24.14 30.37
C THR A 306 -12.44 -22.69 29.89
N LEU A 307 -13.28 -22.39 28.90
CA LEU A 307 -13.73 -21.05 28.53
C LEU A 307 -15.16 -20.87 29.02
N THR A 308 -15.40 -19.89 29.88
CA THR A 308 -16.72 -19.61 30.44
C THR A 308 -17.12 -18.17 30.18
N LEU A 309 -18.38 -17.96 29.79
CA LEU A 309 -19.01 -16.67 29.54
C LEU A 309 -20.02 -16.37 30.66
N TYR A 310 -19.86 -15.21 31.30
CA TYR A 310 -20.74 -14.69 32.35
C TYR A 310 -21.44 -13.42 31.85
N VAL A 311 -22.71 -13.27 32.22
CA VAL A 311 -23.53 -12.09 31.95
C VAL A 311 -24.35 -11.78 33.19
N ASP A 312 -24.21 -10.56 33.71
CA ASP A 312 -24.89 -10.03 34.89
C ASP A 312 -24.76 -10.99 36.10
N GLY A 313 -23.53 -11.46 36.36
CA GLY A 313 -23.17 -12.40 37.43
C GLY A 313 -23.51 -13.88 37.16
N ALA A 314 -24.28 -14.18 36.11
CA ALA A 314 -24.70 -15.56 35.81
C ALA A 314 -23.83 -16.21 34.72
N GLU A 315 -23.42 -17.46 34.95
CA GLU A 315 -22.82 -18.30 33.90
C GLU A 315 -23.83 -18.57 32.78
N LYS A 316 -23.45 -18.30 31.53
CA LYS A 316 -24.30 -18.47 30.35
C LYS A 316 -23.84 -19.59 29.42
N ALA A 317 -22.52 -19.78 29.30
CA ALA A 317 -21.95 -20.80 28.44
C ALA A 317 -20.56 -21.21 28.93
N THR A 318 -20.25 -22.51 28.87
CA THR A 318 -18.92 -23.05 29.13
C THR A 318 -18.51 -24.01 28.01
N ARG A 319 -17.26 -23.91 27.56
CA ARG A 319 -16.65 -24.80 26.58
C ARG A 319 -15.30 -25.29 27.09
N THR A 320 -15.03 -26.59 26.96
CA THR A 320 -13.75 -27.17 27.33
C THR A 320 -12.75 -27.14 26.18
N THR A 321 -11.46 -27.02 26.50
CA THR A 321 -10.36 -27.02 25.53
C THR A 321 -9.03 -27.35 26.20
N THR A 322 -8.13 -27.98 25.45
CA THR A 322 -6.71 -28.15 25.83
C THR A 322 -5.80 -27.11 25.17
N ARG A 323 -6.34 -26.30 24.26
CA ARG A 323 -5.61 -25.27 23.53
C ARG A 323 -5.43 -24.03 24.41
N ARG A 324 -4.29 -23.36 24.23
CA ARG A 324 -3.95 -22.10 24.90
C ARG A 324 -3.93 -20.96 23.88
N PRO A 325 -4.16 -19.71 24.32
CA PRO A 325 -4.03 -18.55 23.44
C PRO A 325 -2.65 -18.49 22.79
N ALA A 326 -2.62 -18.19 21.50
CA ALA A 326 -1.40 -17.90 20.76
C ALA A 326 -0.86 -16.51 21.14
N THR A 327 0.34 -16.17 20.66
CA THR A 327 0.84 -14.81 20.67
C THR A 327 0.60 -14.15 19.32
N ASN A 328 0.25 -12.87 19.33
CA ASN A 328 0.24 -12.01 18.16
C ASN A 328 0.76 -10.61 18.56
N THR A 329 0.86 -9.72 17.58
CA THR A 329 1.39 -8.36 17.78
C THR A 329 0.30 -7.29 17.83
N ALA A 330 -0.98 -7.70 17.78
CA ALA A 330 -2.10 -6.79 17.74
C ALA A 330 -2.18 -5.96 19.05
N PRO A 331 -2.36 -4.63 18.99
CA PRO A 331 -2.69 -3.85 20.18
C PRO A 331 -4.04 -4.27 20.79
N LEU A 332 -4.24 -3.94 22.07
CA LEU A 332 -5.55 -4.06 22.71
C LEU A 332 -6.45 -2.92 22.23
N ALA A 333 -7.69 -3.25 21.90
CA ALA A 333 -8.69 -2.30 21.47
C ALA A 333 -10.01 -2.47 22.23
N LEU A 334 -10.72 -1.36 22.40
CA LEU A 334 -12.08 -1.29 22.88
C LEU A 334 -12.99 -0.83 21.74
N ALA A 335 -14.18 -1.42 21.66
CA ALA A 335 -15.20 -1.12 20.66
C ALA A 335 -14.76 -1.31 19.19
N THR A 336 -13.62 -1.96 18.93
CA THR A 336 -13.13 -2.28 17.59
C THR A 336 -12.16 -3.47 17.63
N ASP A 337 -11.80 -3.96 16.45
CA ASP A 337 -10.71 -4.92 16.24
C ASP A 337 -9.69 -4.30 15.30
N VAL A 338 -8.44 -4.20 15.75
CA VAL A 338 -7.33 -3.60 14.99
C VAL A 338 -6.95 -4.42 13.76
N ASP A 339 -7.23 -5.71 13.74
CA ASP A 339 -7.02 -6.56 12.56
C ASP A 339 -8.12 -6.33 11.50
N ASN A 340 -9.30 -5.86 11.90
CA ASN A 340 -10.43 -5.54 11.04
C ASN A 340 -11.25 -4.34 11.57
N ALA A 341 -10.75 -3.14 11.28
CA ALA A 341 -11.26 -1.89 11.84
C ALA A 341 -12.67 -1.47 11.36
N THR A 342 -13.27 -2.17 10.39
CA THR A 342 -14.69 -1.94 10.02
C THR A 342 -15.65 -2.54 11.03
N ARG A 343 -15.17 -3.44 11.89
CA ARG A 343 -15.94 -4.02 12.98
C ARG A 343 -15.93 -3.08 14.18
N GLU A 344 -17.02 -2.36 14.39
CA GLU A 344 -17.17 -1.41 15.50
C GLU A 344 -18.37 -1.77 16.40
N PHE A 345 -18.19 -1.64 17.71
CA PHE A 345 -19.26 -1.85 18.67
C PHE A 345 -20.25 -0.70 18.67
N SER A 346 -21.51 -1.02 18.38
CA SER A 346 -22.63 -0.11 18.50
C SER A 346 -23.08 -0.04 19.96
N GLY A 347 -22.53 0.90 20.73
CA GLY A 347 -22.86 1.07 22.13
C GLY A 347 -21.87 1.95 22.88
N THR A 348 -21.93 1.88 24.21
CA THR A 348 -20.90 2.47 25.08
C THR A 348 -20.21 1.43 25.94
N ILE A 349 -18.93 1.64 26.24
CA ILE A 349 -18.12 0.85 27.17
C ILE A 349 -17.76 1.75 28.35
N ARG A 350 -18.38 1.51 29.51
CA ARG A 350 -18.12 2.30 30.73
C ARG A 350 -16.89 1.83 31.48
N ARG A 351 -16.66 0.52 31.49
CA ARG A 351 -15.51 -0.12 32.16
C ARG A 351 -15.02 -1.29 31.32
N ALA A 352 -13.72 -1.52 31.30
CA ALA A 352 -13.09 -2.66 30.64
C ALA A 352 -11.82 -3.07 31.39
N ARG A 353 -11.62 -4.37 31.58
CA ARG A 353 -10.51 -4.92 32.36
C ARG A 353 -9.95 -6.19 31.72
N VAL A 354 -8.64 -6.37 31.84
CA VAL A 354 -7.92 -7.58 31.42
C VAL A 354 -7.08 -8.10 32.57
N TYR A 355 -7.24 -9.38 32.87
CA TYR A 355 -6.49 -10.09 33.91
C TYR A 355 -5.70 -11.25 33.31
N ALA A 356 -4.46 -11.42 33.74
CA ALA A 356 -3.59 -12.57 33.47
C ALA A 356 -3.86 -13.74 34.44
N ARG A 357 -5.13 -13.96 34.79
CA ARG A 357 -5.61 -15.07 35.62
C ARG A 357 -7.09 -15.33 35.38
N ALA A 358 -7.54 -16.53 35.71
CA ALA A 358 -8.97 -16.85 35.77
C ALA A 358 -9.56 -16.25 37.05
N LEU A 359 -10.64 -15.48 36.91
CA LEU A 359 -11.43 -14.99 38.04
C LEU A 359 -12.56 -15.98 38.36
N SER A 360 -12.81 -16.20 39.64
CA SER A 360 -13.98 -16.94 40.09
C SER A 360 -15.26 -16.10 39.96
N ALA A 361 -16.43 -16.75 39.92
CA ALA A 361 -17.72 -16.05 39.92
C ALA A 361 -17.88 -15.09 41.11
N ALA A 362 -17.44 -15.50 42.30
CA ALA A 362 -17.48 -14.66 43.50
C ALA A 362 -16.57 -13.42 43.39
N GLU A 363 -15.44 -13.54 42.69
CA GLU A 363 -14.61 -12.38 42.41
C GLU A 363 -15.29 -11.46 41.39
N LEU A 364 -15.88 -11.98 40.32
CA LEU A 364 -16.63 -11.21 39.32
C LEU A 364 -17.76 -10.38 39.95
N ASP A 365 -18.46 -10.93 40.94
CA ASP A 365 -19.54 -10.25 41.67
C ASP A 365 -19.02 -9.23 42.73
N SER A 366 -17.70 -9.11 42.92
CA SER A 366 -17.10 -8.22 43.91
C SER A 366 -16.66 -6.88 43.33
N ASP A 367 -17.11 -5.80 43.98
CA ASP A 367 -16.68 -4.41 43.73
C ASP A 367 -15.35 -4.05 44.43
N GLY A 368 -14.78 -4.94 45.24
CA GLY A 368 -13.58 -4.65 46.04
C GLY A 368 -12.24 -4.65 45.30
N ARG A 369 -12.25 -4.93 43.98
CA ARG A 369 -11.04 -5.07 43.17
C ARG A 369 -10.51 -3.72 42.70
N GLY A 370 -9.19 -3.62 42.54
CA GLY A 370 -8.50 -2.40 42.12
C GLY A 370 -7.42 -2.63 41.06
N PRO A 371 -6.90 -1.54 40.44
CA PRO A 371 -5.90 -1.61 39.38
C PRO A 371 -4.54 -2.18 39.81
N GLY A 372 -4.27 -2.22 41.13
CA GLY A 372 -3.05 -2.78 41.70
C GLY A 372 -3.14 -4.25 42.09
N ASP A 373 -4.30 -4.88 41.90
CA ASP A 373 -4.51 -6.28 42.30
C ASP A 373 -3.70 -7.25 41.46
N GLU A 374 -3.42 -8.42 42.04
CA GLU A 374 -2.70 -9.48 41.36
C GLU A 374 -3.40 -9.90 40.06
N GLY A 375 -2.59 -10.01 39.00
CA GLY A 375 -3.05 -10.42 37.68
C GLY A 375 -3.63 -9.30 36.83
N VAL A 376 -3.91 -8.10 37.34
CA VAL A 376 -4.39 -6.98 36.50
C VAL A 376 -3.34 -6.62 35.44
N ARG A 377 -3.79 -6.40 34.19
CA ARG A 377 -2.96 -5.96 33.07
C ARG A 377 -3.50 -4.70 32.39
N PHE A 378 -4.81 -4.48 32.45
CA PHE A 378 -5.49 -3.32 31.92
C PHE A 378 -6.67 -2.95 32.82
N TRP A 379 -6.84 -1.66 33.10
CA TRP A 379 -7.89 -1.13 33.97
C TRP A 379 -8.45 0.19 33.42
N PHE A 380 -9.49 0.08 32.60
CA PHE A 380 -10.26 1.22 32.13
C PHE A 380 -11.55 1.38 32.95
N ASP A 381 -11.74 2.57 33.53
CA ASP A 381 -13.00 3.01 34.13
C ASP A 381 -13.26 4.47 33.75
N ALA A 382 -14.32 4.71 32.98
CA ALA A 382 -14.66 6.04 32.47
C ALA A 382 -14.82 7.11 33.56
N ALA A 383 -15.16 6.72 34.79
CA ALA A 383 -15.31 7.67 35.89
C ALA A 383 -13.97 8.19 36.44
N THR A 384 -12.85 7.49 36.17
CA THR A 384 -11.53 7.78 36.76
C THR A 384 -10.38 7.83 35.76
N VAL A 385 -10.63 7.48 34.50
CA VAL A 385 -9.65 7.56 33.42
C VAL A 385 -9.18 9.00 33.22
N ASP A 386 -7.89 9.19 32.98
CA ASP A 386 -7.35 10.51 32.68
C ASP A 386 -7.59 10.86 31.21
N LEU A 387 -8.24 12.00 30.95
CA LEU A 387 -8.58 12.48 29.61
C LEU A 387 -7.66 13.64 29.22
N THR A 388 -6.93 13.47 28.12
CA THR A 388 -6.20 14.55 27.45
C THR A 388 -6.78 14.80 26.07
N GLU A 389 -7.03 16.06 25.74
CA GLU A 389 -7.49 16.46 24.42
C GLU A 389 -6.41 17.20 23.64
N GLN A 390 -6.33 16.95 22.33
CA GLN A 390 -5.39 17.62 21.44
C GLN A 390 -6.10 18.05 20.16
N ARG A 391 -5.96 19.33 19.81
CA ARG A 391 -6.43 19.84 18.52
C ARG A 391 -5.35 19.62 17.47
N PRO A 392 -5.63 18.88 16.38
CA PRO A 392 -4.70 18.76 15.26
C PRO A 392 -4.44 20.10 14.57
N ARG A 393 -3.36 20.18 13.78
CA ARG A 393 -3.00 21.39 13.02
C ARG A 393 -3.88 21.54 11.80
N GLU A 394 -4.24 20.41 11.20
CA GLU A 394 -5.11 20.25 10.05
C GLU A 394 -6.52 20.71 10.42
N LYS A 395 -7.14 21.49 9.54
CA LYS A 395 -8.51 21.99 9.76
C LYS A 395 -9.57 21.06 9.21
N THR A 396 -9.24 20.36 8.13
CA THR A 396 -10.14 19.45 7.45
C THR A 396 -9.43 18.16 7.02
N PHE A 397 -10.21 17.10 6.83
CA PHE A 397 -9.76 15.79 6.37
C PHE A 397 -10.83 15.16 5.47
N PHE A 398 -10.51 13.99 4.89
CA PHE A 398 -11.39 13.18 4.06
C PHE A 398 -11.91 11.98 4.87
N PRO A 399 -13.13 12.02 5.44
CA PRO A 399 -13.71 10.92 6.19
C PRO A 399 -14.19 9.78 5.27
N TYR A 400 -14.35 8.62 5.85
CA TYR A 400 -14.95 7.45 5.22
C TYR A 400 -15.95 6.77 6.17
N GLY A 401 -16.53 5.63 5.78
CA GLY A 401 -17.56 4.93 6.56
C GLY A 401 -17.18 4.77 8.04
N GLY A 402 -18.14 5.04 8.93
CA GLY A 402 -17.97 5.01 10.38
C GLY A 402 -17.56 6.33 11.02
N ASP A 403 -16.98 7.27 10.27
CA ASP A 403 -16.56 8.56 10.82
C ASP A 403 -17.73 9.48 11.21
N TRP A 404 -18.95 9.19 10.73
CA TRP A 404 -20.17 9.92 11.11
C TRP A 404 -20.99 9.22 12.21
N GLY A 405 -20.51 8.09 12.74
CA GLY A 405 -21.25 7.27 13.70
C GLY A 405 -22.33 6.41 13.03
N ASP A 406 -22.28 6.31 11.71
CA ASP A 406 -23.02 5.38 10.88
C ASP A 406 -22.60 3.94 11.18
N ASN A 407 -23.59 3.11 11.48
CA ASN A 407 -23.42 1.69 11.75
C ASN A 407 -24.69 0.95 11.28
N PRO A 408 -24.60 -0.03 10.36
CA PRO A 408 -23.37 -0.55 9.74
C PRO A 408 -22.70 0.46 8.79
N ASN A 409 -21.41 0.22 8.50
CA ASN A 409 -20.62 0.91 7.48
C ASN A 409 -19.55 -0.04 6.91
N ASP A 410 -19.02 0.30 5.72
CA ASP A 410 -18.01 -0.51 5.01
C ASP A 410 -16.61 0.14 4.98
N GLY A 411 -16.32 1.02 5.95
CA GLY A 411 -15.01 1.66 6.11
C GLY A 411 -14.52 2.40 4.87
N THR A 412 -13.32 2.02 4.40
CA THR A 412 -12.58 2.65 3.29
C THR A 412 -13.01 2.17 1.91
N SER A 413 -14.02 1.30 1.79
CA SER A 413 -14.49 0.74 0.49
C SER A 413 -15.12 1.78 -0.45
N ASN A 414 -15.10 3.05 -0.07
CA ASN A 414 -15.49 4.20 -0.88
C ASN A 414 -14.28 4.99 -1.43
N ALA A 415 -13.05 4.57 -1.10
CA ALA A 415 -11.79 5.25 -1.42
C ALA A 415 -11.01 4.53 -2.55
N ASP A 416 -11.68 4.35 -3.69
CA ASP A 416 -11.24 3.52 -4.82
C ASP A 416 -10.63 4.31 -5.98
N GLY A 417 -10.38 5.62 -5.83
CA GLY A 417 -10.10 6.49 -6.96
C GLY A 417 -8.67 6.45 -7.46
N ILE A 418 -8.46 6.44 -8.77
CA ILE A 418 -7.14 6.75 -9.37
C ILE A 418 -6.70 8.20 -9.08
N VAL A 419 -7.65 9.10 -8.79
CA VAL A 419 -7.40 10.44 -8.24
C VAL A 419 -8.04 10.62 -6.86
N THR A 420 -7.48 11.53 -6.06
CA THR A 420 -8.00 11.84 -4.73
C THR A 420 -9.38 12.51 -4.80
N ALA A 421 -10.09 12.57 -3.67
CA ALA A 421 -11.39 13.25 -3.56
C ALA A 421 -11.36 14.73 -4.05
N ASP A 422 -10.23 15.42 -3.98
CA ASP A 422 -10.03 16.77 -4.52
C ASP A 422 -9.33 16.80 -5.90
N ARG A 423 -9.35 15.68 -6.62
CA ARG A 423 -8.87 15.49 -8.00
C ARG A 423 -7.35 15.65 -8.17
N ARG A 424 -6.57 15.45 -7.11
CA ARG A 424 -5.11 15.38 -7.22
C ARG A 424 -4.67 14.05 -7.80
N HIS A 425 -3.59 14.10 -8.58
CA HIS A 425 -3.00 12.91 -9.16
C HIS A 425 -2.08 12.21 -8.16
N THR A 426 -2.07 10.88 -8.21
CA THR A 426 -1.16 10.00 -7.47
C THR A 426 -0.25 9.25 -8.47
N GLY A 427 0.69 8.42 -8.00
CA GLY A 427 1.45 7.52 -8.88
C GLY A 427 0.56 6.59 -9.73
N LYS A 428 -0.66 6.26 -9.26
CA LYS A 428 -1.67 5.49 -10.02
C LYS A 428 -2.06 6.21 -11.31
N ALA A 429 -2.39 7.50 -11.22
CA ALA A 429 -2.78 8.33 -12.36
C ALA A 429 -1.67 8.47 -13.42
N ALA A 430 -0.41 8.51 -12.98
CA ALA A 430 0.74 8.51 -13.87
C ALA A 430 0.87 7.18 -14.62
N GLU A 431 0.74 6.04 -13.92
CA GLU A 431 0.76 4.71 -14.53
C GLU A 431 -0.35 4.54 -15.57
N VAL A 432 -1.59 4.93 -15.23
CA VAL A 432 -2.72 4.90 -16.17
C VAL A 432 -2.41 5.72 -17.42
N LYS A 433 -1.90 6.96 -17.27
CA LYS A 433 -1.52 7.79 -18.42
C LYS A 433 -0.50 7.10 -19.32
N GLN A 434 0.53 6.48 -18.74
CA GLN A 434 1.58 5.82 -19.49
C GLN A 434 1.06 4.59 -20.22
N ILE A 435 0.34 3.70 -19.53
CA ILE A 435 -0.13 2.44 -20.11
C ILE A 435 -1.18 2.67 -21.21
N TYR A 436 -2.01 3.71 -21.06
CA TYR A 436 -3.07 4.06 -22.02
C TYR A 436 -2.58 4.91 -23.20
N GLN A 437 -1.31 5.32 -23.23
CA GLN A 437 -0.83 6.15 -24.33
C GLN A 437 -0.91 5.41 -25.67
N ALA A 438 -1.33 6.11 -26.72
CA ALA A 438 -1.52 5.53 -28.05
C ALA A 438 -0.29 5.65 -28.96
N VAL A 439 0.83 6.16 -28.44
CA VAL A 439 2.10 6.26 -29.17
C VAL A 439 3.16 5.49 -28.41
N ASN A 440 3.65 4.42 -29.02
CA ASN A 440 4.65 3.54 -28.41
C ASN A 440 5.95 3.56 -29.21
N ALA A 441 7.07 3.38 -28.53
CA ALA A 441 8.38 3.36 -29.15
C ALA A 441 9.25 2.27 -28.50
N VAL A 442 9.86 1.41 -29.31
CA VAL A 442 10.77 0.34 -28.84
C VAL A 442 11.99 0.25 -29.74
N PRO A 443 13.15 -0.23 -29.26
CA PRO A 443 14.26 -0.60 -30.15
C PRO A 443 13.76 -1.61 -31.20
N ALA A 444 14.12 -1.42 -32.47
CA ALA A 444 13.68 -2.35 -33.53
C ALA A 444 14.32 -3.74 -33.40
N SER A 445 15.42 -3.84 -32.65
CA SER A 445 16.09 -5.09 -32.29
C SER A 445 16.75 -4.98 -30.91
N GLY A 446 16.65 -6.02 -30.10
CA GLY A 446 17.26 -6.07 -28.77
C GLY A 446 16.49 -5.29 -27.70
N SER A 447 17.09 -5.15 -26.52
CA SER A 447 16.49 -4.48 -25.35
C SER A 447 17.02 -3.05 -25.10
N ALA A 448 18.04 -2.62 -25.85
CA ALA A 448 18.62 -1.28 -25.78
C ALA A 448 18.88 -0.74 -27.19
N LEU A 449 18.87 0.59 -27.34
CA LEU A 449 19.21 1.24 -28.60
C LEU A 449 20.73 1.22 -28.80
N ALA A 450 21.19 0.44 -29.77
CA ALA A 450 22.56 0.54 -30.25
C ALA A 450 22.74 1.80 -31.16
N PRO A 451 23.98 2.30 -31.31
CA PRO A 451 24.23 3.55 -32.04
C PRO A 451 23.85 3.42 -33.52
N GLY A 452 23.02 4.33 -34.01
CA GLY A 452 22.56 4.34 -35.41
C GLY A 452 21.48 3.29 -35.73
N SER A 453 21.07 2.47 -34.77
CA SER A 453 19.98 1.51 -34.94
C SER A 453 18.61 2.19 -35.05
N ALA A 454 17.69 1.52 -35.72
CA ALA A 454 16.30 1.97 -35.81
C ALA A 454 15.54 1.68 -34.50
N LEU A 455 14.53 2.50 -34.24
CA LEU A 455 13.46 2.23 -33.29
C LEU A 455 12.13 2.15 -34.03
N THR A 456 11.24 1.28 -33.57
CA THR A 456 9.90 1.13 -34.13
C THR A 456 8.95 2.07 -33.38
N LEU A 457 8.36 3.03 -34.09
CA LEU A 457 7.22 3.80 -33.60
C LEU A 457 5.92 3.08 -33.95
N THR A 458 5.03 2.92 -32.99
CA THR A 458 3.70 2.33 -33.16
C THR A 458 2.62 3.36 -32.86
N ASN A 459 1.63 3.45 -33.74
CA ASN A 459 0.47 4.31 -33.62
C ASN A 459 -0.79 3.47 -33.33
N GLU A 460 -1.32 3.59 -32.12
CA GLU A 460 -2.56 2.92 -31.68
C GLU A 460 -3.80 3.83 -31.81
N TYR A 461 -3.66 5.07 -32.30
CA TYR A 461 -4.83 5.88 -32.64
C TYR A 461 -5.62 5.21 -33.78
N LEU A 462 -6.94 5.26 -33.68
CA LEU A 462 -7.87 4.72 -34.70
C LEU A 462 -8.02 5.63 -35.92
N PHE A 463 -7.93 6.95 -35.72
CA PHE A 463 -8.29 7.94 -36.75
C PHE A 463 -7.22 9.03 -36.97
N THR A 464 -6.14 9.03 -36.18
CA THR A 464 -5.14 10.11 -36.16
C THR A 464 -3.77 9.59 -36.57
N ASN A 465 -3.15 10.22 -37.57
CA ASN A 465 -1.76 9.95 -37.94
C ASN A 465 -0.80 10.65 -36.95
N LEU A 466 0.34 10.02 -36.62
CA LEU A 466 1.29 10.61 -35.66
C LEU A 466 1.88 11.95 -36.13
N ARG A 467 1.85 12.24 -37.42
CA ARG A 467 2.32 13.51 -37.98
C ARG A 467 1.51 14.71 -37.48
N GLU A 468 0.33 14.47 -36.90
CA GLU A 468 -0.52 15.49 -36.27
C GLU A 468 0.00 15.94 -34.89
N PHE A 469 0.98 15.24 -34.33
CA PHE A 469 1.69 15.65 -33.11
C PHE A 469 3.06 16.26 -33.42
N ASP A 470 3.65 16.90 -32.42
CA ASP A 470 5.06 17.28 -32.41
C ASP A 470 5.87 16.23 -31.63
N GLY A 471 6.76 15.53 -32.33
CA GLY A 471 7.70 14.58 -31.74
C GLY A 471 9.06 15.22 -31.43
N ARG A 472 9.53 15.10 -30.20
CA ARG A 472 10.82 15.59 -29.72
C ARG A 472 11.62 14.45 -29.12
N TRP A 473 12.94 14.57 -29.21
CA TRP A 473 13.84 13.61 -28.58
C TRP A 473 14.96 14.33 -27.83
N SER A 474 15.45 13.70 -26.76
CA SER A 474 16.63 14.12 -26.01
C SER A 474 17.50 12.92 -25.69
N LEU A 475 18.81 13.05 -25.85
CA LEU A 475 19.78 12.13 -25.26
C LEU A 475 20.13 12.66 -23.88
N VAL A 476 19.93 11.83 -22.86
CA VAL A 476 20.17 12.16 -21.46
C VAL A 476 21.32 11.29 -20.96
N ALA A 477 22.36 11.92 -20.44
CA ALA A 477 23.48 11.28 -19.76
C ALA A 477 23.39 11.60 -18.27
N ASP A 478 23.19 10.59 -17.42
CA ASP A 478 23.16 10.75 -15.96
C ASP A 478 22.15 11.80 -15.47
N GLY A 479 20.97 11.82 -16.08
CA GLY A 479 19.91 12.80 -15.82
C GLY A 479 20.12 14.17 -16.47
N LYS A 480 21.24 14.41 -17.16
CA LYS A 480 21.50 15.68 -17.87
C LYS A 480 21.26 15.54 -19.37
N VAL A 481 20.46 16.43 -19.95
CA VAL A 481 20.25 16.48 -21.41
C VAL A 481 21.54 16.93 -22.09
N VAL A 482 22.14 16.04 -22.88
CA VAL A 482 23.38 16.31 -23.64
C VAL A 482 23.11 16.61 -25.11
N GLN A 483 22.03 16.07 -25.68
CA GLN A 483 21.56 16.39 -27.03
C GLN A 483 20.04 16.43 -27.07
N ARG A 484 19.50 17.15 -28.04
CA ARG A 484 18.06 17.21 -28.30
C ARG A 484 17.79 17.51 -29.76
N GLY A 485 16.61 17.10 -30.22
CA GLY A 485 16.14 17.40 -31.56
C GLY A 485 14.65 17.18 -31.71
N ARG A 486 14.18 17.26 -32.95
CA ARG A 486 12.80 17.01 -33.34
C ARG A 486 12.76 15.83 -34.31
N LEU A 487 11.70 15.05 -34.24
CA LEU A 487 11.38 14.09 -35.28
C LEU A 487 10.80 14.85 -36.48
N SER A 488 11.24 14.49 -37.67
CA SER A 488 10.73 15.08 -38.92
C SER A 488 9.30 14.63 -39.20
N ARG A 489 8.58 15.36 -40.06
CA ARG A 489 7.24 14.97 -40.50
C ARG A 489 7.24 13.61 -41.20
N THR A 490 8.28 13.29 -41.96
CA THR A 490 8.42 11.98 -42.59
C THR A 490 8.62 10.87 -41.56
N GLN A 491 9.38 11.10 -40.49
CA GLN A 491 9.51 10.12 -39.40
C GLN A 491 8.20 9.93 -38.65
N LEU A 492 7.41 10.99 -38.47
CA LEU A 492 6.11 10.95 -37.80
C LEU A 492 4.96 10.52 -38.72
N ASP A 493 5.18 10.33 -40.02
CA ASP A 493 4.15 9.84 -40.93
C ASP A 493 3.94 8.34 -40.71
N VAL A 494 3.13 8.05 -39.69
CA VAL A 494 2.73 6.72 -39.22
C VAL A 494 1.21 6.74 -39.14
N ALA A 495 0.57 6.00 -40.05
CA ALA A 495 -0.88 5.95 -40.17
C ALA A 495 -1.52 5.34 -38.91
N PRO A 496 -2.83 5.57 -38.67
CA PRO A 496 -3.58 4.86 -37.64
C PRO A 496 -3.34 3.35 -37.67
N LEU A 497 -3.25 2.72 -36.50
CA LEU A 497 -3.08 1.26 -36.34
C LEU A 497 -1.89 0.68 -37.13
N SER A 498 -0.77 1.40 -37.19
CA SER A 498 0.42 0.98 -37.93
C SER A 498 1.72 1.29 -37.20
N SER A 499 2.81 0.69 -37.65
CA SER A 499 4.15 0.90 -37.11
C SER A 499 5.14 1.30 -38.20
N LYS A 500 6.21 1.99 -37.80
CA LYS A 500 7.28 2.44 -38.68
C LYS A 500 8.61 2.49 -37.96
N ASP A 501 9.62 1.92 -38.61
CA ASP A 501 11.01 2.06 -38.16
C ASP A 501 11.56 3.44 -38.55
N ILE A 502 12.15 4.11 -37.56
CA ILE A 502 12.83 5.40 -37.73
C ILE A 502 14.20 5.36 -37.07
N THR A 503 15.14 6.14 -37.61
CA THR A 503 16.43 6.38 -36.97
C THR A 503 16.43 7.76 -36.33
N VAL A 504 16.80 7.85 -35.05
CA VAL A 504 17.02 9.14 -34.37
C VAL A 504 18.51 9.48 -34.50
N PRO A 505 18.88 10.70 -34.93
CA PRO A 505 20.28 11.06 -35.19
C PRO A 505 21.04 11.39 -33.89
N VAL A 506 21.08 10.43 -32.96
CA VAL A 506 21.85 10.52 -31.71
C VAL A 506 23.33 10.31 -32.03
N LYS A 507 24.19 11.19 -31.51
CA LYS A 507 25.65 10.99 -31.56
C LYS A 507 26.13 10.59 -30.18
N LEU A 508 26.90 9.52 -30.06
CA LEU A 508 27.51 9.18 -28.78
C LEU A 508 28.87 9.88 -28.62
N PRO A 509 29.30 10.18 -27.39
CA PRO A 509 30.66 10.62 -27.15
C PRO A 509 31.65 9.51 -27.51
N ALA A 510 32.81 9.90 -28.04
CA ALA A 510 33.87 8.96 -28.41
C ALA A 510 34.55 8.32 -27.19
N ASP A 511 34.50 9.00 -26.04
CA ASP A 511 35.09 8.56 -24.78
C ASP A 511 34.09 8.82 -23.63
N PRO A 512 33.08 7.95 -23.45
CA PRO A 512 32.10 8.10 -22.38
C PRO A 512 32.76 7.89 -21.02
N ALA A 513 32.42 8.74 -20.04
CA ALA A 513 32.91 8.59 -18.67
C ALA A 513 32.44 7.23 -18.07
N PRO A 514 33.29 6.55 -17.28
CA PRO A 514 32.94 5.26 -16.70
C PRO A 514 31.65 5.28 -15.88
N GLY A 515 30.78 4.29 -16.13
CA GLY A 515 29.49 4.13 -15.47
C GLY A 515 28.42 5.17 -15.83
N THR A 516 28.65 6.06 -16.81
CA THR A 516 27.61 6.91 -17.37
C THR A 516 26.49 6.09 -17.98
N GLU A 517 25.24 6.43 -17.68
CA GLU A 517 24.07 5.83 -18.31
C GLU A 517 23.48 6.81 -19.30
N TYR A 518 23.16 6.31 -20.50
CA TYR A 518 22.52 7.07 -21.55
C TYR A 518 21.10 6.59 -21.78
N PHE A 519 20.17 7.54 -21.86
CA PHE A 519 18.78 7.29 -22.19
C PHE A 519 18.34 8.18 -23.36
N LEU A 520 17.65 7.60 -24.32
CA LEU A 520 16.90 8.34 -25.33
C LEU A 520 15.49 8.58 -24.77
N GLN A 521 15.16 9.85 -24.54
CA GLN A 521 13.81 10.26 -24.17
C GLN A 521 13.07 10.78 -25.40
N LEU A 522 11.87 10.26 -25.63
CA LEU A 522 10.93 10.67 -26.66
C LEU A 522 9.71 11.29 -26.02
N SER A 523 9.23 12.41 -26.56
CA SER A 523 8.02 13.10 -26.10
C SER A 523 7.17 13.51 -27.30
N PHE A 524 5.87 13.21 -27.24
CA PHE A 524 4.90 13.53 -28.27
C PHE A 524 3.86 14.49 -27.70
N THR A 525 3.73 15.65 -28.34
CA THR A 525 2.92 16.76 -27.82
C THR A 525 1.89 17.25 -28.82
N THR A 526 0.77 17.78 -28.34
CA THR A 526 -0.21 18.46 -29.19
C THR A 526 0.43 19.67 -29.88
N LYS A 527 0.12 19.89 -31.17
CA LYS A 527 0.57 21.07 -31.89
C LYS A 527 -0.25 22.31 -31.55
N ASP A 528 -1.56 22.10 -31.54
CA ASP A 528 -2.56 23.13 -31.37
C ASP A 528 -3.30 22.92 -30.05
N SER A 529 -3.90 23.99 -29.53
CA SER A 529 -4.78 23.88 -28.37
C SER A 529 -6.06 23.17 -28.77
N THR A 530 -6.48 22.20 -27.95
CA THR A 530 -7.78 21.54 -28.00
C THR A 530 -8.67 22.07 -26.87
N PRO A 531 -9.98 21.75 -26.86
CA PRO A 531 -10.84 22.10 -25.72
C PRO A 531 -10.31 21.57 -24.37
N TRP A 532 -9.66 20.40 -24.35
CA TRP A 532 -9.17 19.74 -23.11
C TRP A 532 -7.70 20.01 -22.78
N ALA A 533 -6.89 20.53 -23.70
CA ALA A 533 -5.48 20.78 -23.46
C ALA A 533 -4.91 21.94 -24.29
N LYS A 534 -3.93 22.63 -23.72
CA LYS A 534 -3.16 23.65 -24.45
C LYS A 534 -2.22 22.99 -25.47
N ALA A 535 -1.85 23.73 -26.51
CA ALA A 535 -0.73 23.37 -27.38
C ALA A 535 0.52 23.03 -26.57
N GLY A 536 1.23 21.98 -26.96
CA GLY A 536 2.40 21.46 -26.24
C GLY A 536 2.09 20.48 -25.11
N PHE A 537 0.83 20.06 -24.94
CA PHE A 537 0.47 19.04 -23.95
C PHE A 537 1.02 17.67 -24.36
N GLU A 538 1.73 17.01 -23.44
CA GLU A 538 2.33 15.69 -23.69
C GLU A 538 1.30 14.56 -23.58
N VAL A 539 1.03 13.93 -24.72
CA VAL A 539 0.11 12.78 -24.84
C VAL A 539 0.80 11.45 -24.65
N ALA A 540 2.10 11.36 -24.95
CA ALA A 540 2.89 10.15 -24.79
C ALA A 540 4.36 10.47 -24.56
N LYS A 541 5.04 9.62 -23.79
CA LYS A 541 6.48 9.67 -23.59
C LYS A 541 7.08 8.27 -23.57
N GLN A 542 8.36 8.17 -23.90
CA GLN A 542 9.13 6.93 -23.79
C GLN A 542 10.57 7.24 -23.38
N GLN A 543 11.10 6.48 -22.43
CA GLN A 543 12.52 6.42 -22.15
C GLN A 543 13.09 5.07 -22.59
N LEU A 544 14.15 5.09 -23.39
CA LEU A 544 14.83 3.90 -23.91
C LEU A 544 16.29 3.92 -23.47
N PRO A 545 16.82 2.83 -22.88
CA PRO A 545 18.25 2.74 -22.59
C PRO A 545 19.04 2.73 -23.91
N VAL A 546 20.18 3.42 -23.92
CA VAL A 546 21.10 3.49 -25.05
C VAL A 546 22.37 2.76 -24.68
N ASP A 547 22.74 1.76 -25.49
CA ASP A 547 24.02 1.07 -25.35
C ASP A 547 25.11 1.93 -25.98
N ALA A 548 25.91 2.55 -25.11
CA ALA A 548 26.97 3.47 -25.49
C ALA A 548 28.38 2.91 -25.26
N ASP A 549 28.51 1.58 -25.07
CA ASP A 549 29.79 0.91 -24.80
C ASP A 549 30.58 1.60 -23.66
N VAL A 550 29.87 1.91 -22.57
CA VAL A 550 30.41 2.69 -21.46
C VAL A 550 31.32 1.82 -20.60
N PRO A 551 32.57 2.25 -20.32
CA PRO A 551 33.45 1.48 -19.46
C PRO A 551 32.89 1.34 -18.05
N ALA A 552 33.14 0.19 -17.42
CA ALA A 552 32.75 -0.04 -16.03
C ALA A 552 33.51 0.92 -15.10
N VAL A 553 32.84 1.35 -14.02
CA VAL A 553 33.49 2.12 -12.95
C VAL A 553 34.65 1.31 -12.37
N THR A 554 35.85 1.90 -12.33
CA THR A 554 36.99 1.31 -11.64
C THR A 554 37.01 1.77 -10.18
N PRO A 555 36.86 0.86 -9.20
CA PRO A 555 36.94 1.22 -7.78
C PRO A 555 38.29 1.87 -7.43
N ALA A 556 38.27 2.80 -6.47
CA ALA A 556 39.49 3.37 -5.92
C ALA A 556 40.24 2.28 -5.13
N PRO A 557 41.53 2.02 -5.40
CA PRO A 557 42.29 1.00 -4.69
C PRO A 557 42.31 1.25 -3.19
N LEU A 558 42.28 0.19 -2.37
CA LEU A 558 42.33 0.32 -0.91
C LEU A 558 43.58 1.09 -0.44
N SER A 559 44.70 0.94 -1.13
CA SER A 559 45.94 1.68 -0.84
C SER A 559 45.83 3.20 -1.00
N SER A 560 44.83 3.69 -1.74
CA SER A 560 44.61 5.12 -2.00
C SER A 560 43.87 5.85 -0.89
N VAL A 561 43.23 5.15 0.05
CA VAL A 561 42.53 5.80 1.16
C VAL A 561 43.48 6.15 2.31
N PRO A 562 43.16 7.17 3.14
CA PRO A 562 43.94 7.49 4.32
C PRO A 562 44.03 6.32 5.30
N ALA A 563 45.00 6.36 6.22
CA ALA A 563 45.04 5.42 7.32
C ALA A 563 43.91 5.70 8.32
N LEU A 564 43.45 4.66 9.01
CA LEU A 564 42.52 4.73 10.12
C LEU A 564 43.10 4.08 11.38
N THR A 565 42.42 4.29 12.50
CA THR A 565 42.65 3.62 13.78
C THR A 565 41.34 3.01 14.26
N TYR A 566 41.41 1.96 15.05
CA TYR A 566 40.23 1.34 15.63
C TYR A 566 40.47 0.91 17.07
N GLU A 567 39.39 0.84 17.83
CA GLU A 567 39.34 0.30 19.19
C GLU A 567 38.27 -0.78 19.22
N ASP A 568 38.68 -2.02 19.44
CA ASP A 568 37.80 -3.18 19.62
C ASP A 568 37.55 -3.40 21.11
N GLY A 569 36.58 -2.68 21.66
CA GLY A 569 36.21 -2.74 23.07
C GLY A 569 35.25 -3.89 23.39
N GLU A 570 34.95 -4.08 24.67
CA GLU A 570 34.01 -5.10 25.13
C GLU A 570 32.58 -4.88 24.58
N LYS A 571 32.13 -3.61 24.58
CA LYS A 571 30.76 -3.23 24.22
C LYS A 571 30.59 -2.72 22.79
N ALA A 572 31.65 -2.20 22.17
CA ALA A 572 31.57 -1.55 20.87
C ALA A 572 32.90 -1.61 20.11
N VAL A 573 32.83 -1.49 18.79
CA VAL A 573 33.98 -1.24 17.92
C VAL A 573 33.91 0.22 17.46
N THR A 574 34.95 1.01 17.76
CA THR A 574 35.04 2.41 17.31
C THR A 574 36.14 2.54 16.27
N VAL A 575 35.82 3.07 15.09
CA VAL A 575 36.76 3.31 13.99
C VAL A 575 36.89 4.81 13.76
N LYS A 576 38.12 5.32 13.73
CA LYS A 576 38.44 6.75 13.54
C LYS A 576 39.41 6.93 12.40
N GLY A 577 39.12 7.87 11.50
CA GLY A 577 40.06 8.30 10.47
C GLY A 577 40.09 9.81 10.35
N LYS A 578 40.63 10.32 9.23
CA LYS A 578 40.77 11.77 9.05
C LYS A 578 39.39 12.43 8.93
N GLY A 579 38.96 13.06 10.02
CA GLY A 579 37.72 13.84 10.05
C GLY A 579 36.45 13.00 10.12
N PHE A 580 36.51 11.72 10.51
CA PHE A 580 35.31 10.91 10.76
C PHE A 580 35.50 9.93 11.94
N SER A 581 34.38 9.52 12.52
CA SER A 581 34.30 8.46 13.54
C SER A 581 33.05 7.62 13.30
N VAL A 582 33.17 6.30 13.44
CA VAL A 582 32.07 5.33 13.36
C VAL A 582 32.11 4.43 14.59
N THR A 583 30.97 4.23 15.24
CA THR A 583 30.83 3.34 16.39
C THR A 583 29.78 2.28 16.11
N VAL A 584 30.16 1.00 16.15
CA VAL A 584 29.25 -0.14 16.07
C VAL A 584 29.11 -0.74 17.46
N ASP A 585 27.88 -0.75 17.99
CA ASP A 585 27.57 -1.39 19.26
C ASP A 585 27.47 -2.92 19.09
N LYS A 586 28.16 -3.69 19.94
CA LYS A 586 28.20 -5.15 19.83
C LYS A 586 26.93 -5.83 20.35
N GLY A 587 26.20 -5.19 21.27
CA GLY A 587 24.96 -5.74 21.83
C GLY A 587 23.81 -5.71 20.84
N SER A 588 23.68 -4.61 20.10
CA SER A 588 22.65 -4.38 19.08
C SER A 588 23.13 -4.69 17.65
N GLY A 589 24.44 -4.70 17.40
CA GLY A 589 25.02 -5.00 16.10
C GLY A 589 24.84 -3.91 15.04
N VAL A 590 24.53 -2.66 15.44
CA VAL A 590 24.26 -1.54 14.53
C VAL A 590 25.22 -0.38 14.78
N ILE A 591 25.33 0.52 13.80
CA ILE A 591 26.05 1.77 13.97
C ILE A 591 25.19 2.66 14.88
N THR A 592 25.76 3.08 16.01
CA THR A 592 25.11 3.98 17.00
C THR A 592 25.66 5.40 16.93
N SER A 593 26.73 5.61 16.16
CA SER A 593 27.26 6.93 15.84
C SER A 593 28.04 6.86 14.53
N TYR A 594 27.74 7.78 13.62
CA TYR A 594 28.54 8.05 12.44
C TYR A 594 28.67 9.56 12.30
N GLU A 595 29.87 10.08 12.53
CA GLU A 595 30.16 11.51 12.47
C GLU A 595 31.23 11.79 11.43
N ALA A 596 31.05 12.86 10.66
CA ALA A 596 32.04 13.35 9.72
C ALA A 596 32.12 14.87 9.76
N ALA A 597 33.35 15.41 9.78
CA ALA A 597 33.63 16.85 9.88
C ALA A 597 32.90 17.57 11.04
N GLY A 598 32.65 16.87 12.15
CA GLY A 598 31.91 17.40 13.30
C GLY A 598 30.38 17.34 13.17
N THR A 599 29.86 16.74 12.10
CA THR A 599 28.43 16.59 11.83
C THR A 599 27.99 15.14 12.04
N PRO A 600 27.03 14.88 12.94
CA PRO A 600 26.38 13.57 13.03
C PRO A 600 25.61 13.24 11.74
N LEU A 601 25.96 12.17 11.06
CA LEU A 601 25.32 11.74 9.80
C LEU A 601 24.21 10.71 10.03
N LEU A 602 24.37 9.88 11.06
CA LEU A 602 23.44 8.80 11.39
C LEU A 602 23.23 8.79 12.91
N ALA A 603 21.96 8.78 13.34
CA ALA A 603 21.61 8.60 14.74
C ALA A 603 21.66 7.12 15.12
N SER A 604 21.10 6.23 14.28
CA SER A 604 21.23 4.79 14.45
C SER A 604 20.94 4.01 13.17
N GLY A 605 21.38 2.76 13.12
CA GLY A 605 21.12 1.82 12.03
C GLY A 605 22.39 1.39 11.33
N PRO A 606 22.32 0.69 10.20
CA PRO A 606 21.11 0.09 9.65
C PRO A 606 20.57 -1.05 10.52
N VAL A 607 19.27 -1.04 10.82
CA VAL A 607 18.55 -2.17 11.42
C VAL A 607 17.90 -2.97 10.30
N PRO A 608 18.06 -4.30 10.20
CA PRO A 608 17.33 -5.11 9.22
C PRO A 608 15.82 -4.86 9.32
N ASN A 609 15.13 -4.71 8.19
CA ASN A 609 13.69 -4.54 8.13
C ASN A 609 13.08 -5.52 7.13
N PHE A 610 12.00 -6.18 7.56
CA PHE A 610 11.28 -7.17 6.76
C PHE A 610 9.79 -6.86 6.63
N TRP A 611 9.38 -5.65 6.99
CA TRP A 611 7.99 -5.23 7.06
C TRP A 611 7.74 -3.96 6.25
N ARG A 612 6.55 -3.86 5.66
CA ARG A 612 5.98 -2.63 5.12
C ARG A 612 4.63 -2.38 5.75
N ALA A 613 4.21 -1.12 5.84
CA ALA A 613 2.86 -0.81 6.30
C ALA A 613 1.82 -1.41 5.34
N PRO A 614 0.78 -2.11 5.82
CA PRO A 614 -0.20 -2.71 4.92
C PRO A 614 -0.91 -1.66 4.05
N THR A 615 -1.04 -1.94 2.76
CA THR A 615 -1.95 -1.22 1.85
C THR A 615 -3.40 -1.71 2.02
N GLU A 616 -4.37 -1.08 1.36
CA GLU A 616 -5.75 -1.60 1.27
C GLU A 616 -5.78 -3.01 0.69
N ASN A 617 -5.06 -3.26 -0.42
CA ASN A 617 -4.93 -4.58 -1.03
C ASN A 617 -4.36 -5.62 -0.05
N ASP A 618 -3.30 -5.26 0.70
CA ASP A 618 -2.68 -6.14 1.68
C ASP A 618 -3.68 -6.55 2.77
N ARG A 619 -4.46 -5.59 3.29
CA ARG A 619 -5.50 -5.87 4.29
C ARG A 619 -6.63 -6.71 3.72
N GLY A 620 -7.08 -6.38 2.50
CA GLY A 620 -8.14 -7.06 1.77
C GLY A 620 -7.87 -8.54 1.52
N ASN A 621 -6.59 -8.93 1.40
CA ASN A 621 -6.20 -10.33 1.26
C ASN A 621 -5.62 -10.97 2.54
N GLY A 622 -5.67 -10.28 3.68
CA GLY A 622 -5.16 -10.78 4.96
C GLY A 622 -3.64 -10.98 4.99
N GLN A 623 -2.90 -10.22 4.17
CA GLN A 623 -1.43 -10.29 4.12
C GLN A 623 -0.81 -9.90 5.46
N HIS A 624 -1.37 -8.88 6.14
CA HIS A 624 -0.81 -8.37 7.38
C HIS A 624 -0.79 -9.42 8.49
N THR A 625 -1.85 -10.22 8.59
CA THR A 625 -1.94 -11.34 9.53
C THR A 625 -1.08 -12.52 9.08
N ARG A 626 -1.15 -12.90 7.79
CA ARG A 626 -0.40 -14.05 7.24
C ARG A 626 1.11 -13.90 7.37
N ASN A 627 1.61 -12.67 7.22
CA ASN A 627 3.03 -12.36 7.16
C ASN A 627 3.56 -11.79 8.50
N GLN A 628 2.74 -11.78 9.56
CA GLN A 628 3.05 -11.17 10.86
C GLN A 628 4.39 -11.61 11.47
N THR A 629 4.86 -12.82 11.13
CA THR A 629 6.16 -13.33 11.60
C THR A 629 7.34 -12.46 11.21
N TRP A 630 7.20 -11.62 10.17
CA TRP A 630 8.24 -10.72 9.66
C TRP A 630 8.16 -9.30 10.25
N ARG A 631 7.03 -8.92 10.86
CA ARG A 631 6.74 -7.54 11.31
C ARG A 631 7.83 -6.99 12.24
N ASP A 632 8.10 -7.70 13.32
CA ASP A 632 9.08 -7.27 14.33
C ASP A 632 10.42 -8.02 14.24
N ALA A 633 10.58 -8.90 13.23
CA ALA A 633 11.71 -9.81 13.16
C ALA A 633 13.05 -9.07 13.15
N GLY A 634 13.12 -7.92 12.48
CA GLY A 634 14.29 -7.06 12.41
C GLY A 634 14.57 -6.28 13.71
N GLU A 635 13.52 -5.74 14.33
CA GLU A 635 13.63 -5.02 15.60
C GLU A 635 14.04 -5.94 16.75
N GLN A 636 13.40 -7.11 16.85
CA GLN A 636 13.63 -8.11 17.91
C GLN A 636 14.74 -9.12 17.58
N ARG A 637 15.59 -8.81 16.59
CA ARG A 637 16.74 -9.65 16.22
C ARG A 637 17.67 -9.88 17.41
N ARG A 638 18.39 -11.00 17.39
CA ARG A 638 19.36 -11.38 18.43
C ARG A 638 20.76 -11.46 17.83
N PRO A 639 21.57 -10.40 17.91
CA PRO A 639 22.99 -10.45 17.56
C PRO A 639 23.69 -11.51 18.41
N LYS A 640 24.49 -12.38 17.79
CA LYS A 640 25.22 -13.45 18.50
C LYS A 640 26.73 -13.32 18.32
N ASN A 641 27.17 -13.04 17.09
CA ASN A 641 28.57 -13.04 16.71
C ASN A 641 28.95 -11.70 16.10
N VAL A 642 29.72 -10.89 16.82
CA VAL A 642 30.33 -9.67 16.29
C VAL A 642 31.83 -9.85 16.24
N THR A 643 32.37 -10.00 15.02
CA THR A 643 33.81 -10.17 14.80
C THR A 643 34.36 -8.99 14.02
N MET A 644 35.57 -8.58 14.35
CA MET A 644 36.28 -7.52 13.67
C MET A 644 37.56 -8.06 13.03
N ARG A 645 37.82 -7.63 11.79
CA ARG A 645 39.05 -7.92 11.04
C ARG A 645 39.59 -6.63 10.43
N ALA A 646 40.85 -6.30 10.72
CA ALA A 646 41.53 -5.18 10.09
C ALA A 646 42.00 -5.56 8.67
N LEU A 647 41.86 -4.63 7.73
CA LEU A 647 42.36 -4.70 6.35
C LEU A 647 43.49 -3.69 6.22
N ALA A 648 44.70 -4.12 6.58
CA ALA A 648 45.86 -3.25 6.78
C ALA A 648 45.54 -2.10 7.77
N ASP A 649 46.12 -0.93 7.56
CA ASP A 649 45.81 0.31 8.27
C ASP A 649 44.72 1.14 7.56
N LYS A 650 44.01 0.56 6.58
CA LYS A 650 43.16 1.29 5.62
C LYS A 650 41.67 1.03 5.76
N ALA A 651 41.28 -0.13 6.24
CA ALA A 651 39.88 -0.46 6.47
C ALA A 651 39.71 -1.42 7.65
N VAL A 652 38.49 -1.46 8.20
CA VAL A 652 38.06 -2.42 9.22
C VAL A 652 36.76 -3.07 8.77
N GLU A 653 36.73 -4.39 8.77
CA GLU A 653 35.55 -5.20 8.52
C GLU A 653 34.95 -5.64 9.86
N ILE A 654 33.68 -5.33 10.11
CA ILE A 654 32.91 -5.70 11.30
C ILE A 654 31.74 -6.54 10.83
N LYS A 655 31.80 -7.84 11.11
CA LYS A 655 30.75 -8.80 10.73
C LYS A 655 29.84 -9.07 11.92
N VAL A 656 28.56 -8.83 11.74
CA VAL A 656 27.49 -9.09 12.71
C VAL A 656 26.63 -10.23 12.20
N GLY A 657 26.64 -11.35 12.89
CA GLY A 657 25.74 -12.48 12.66
C GLY A 657 24.75 -12.64 13.81
N GLY A 658 23.51 -13.01 13.50
CA GLY A 658 22.47 -13.19 14.51
C GLY A 658 21.28 -14.00 14.02
N THR A 659 20.26 -14.10 14.87
CA THR A 659 19.00 -14.77 14.56
C THR A 659 17.82 -13.82 14.61
N LEU A 660 16.76 -14.18 13.90
CA LEU A 660 15.49 -13.45 13.82
C LEU A 660 14.40 -14.33 14.44
N PRO A 661 13.51 -13.78 15.29
CA PRO A 661 12.48 -14.53 16.00
C PRO A 661 11.27 -14.85 15.11
N THR A 662 11.50 -15.32 13.89
CA THR A 662 10.45 -15.84 13.03
C THR A 662 9.89 -17.16 13.58
N THR A 663 8.67 -17.55 13.18
CA THR A 663 8.01 -18.78 13.66
C THR A 663 8.85 -20.04 13.46
N THR A 664 9.67 -20.07 12.41
CA THR A 664 10.86 -20.92 12.32
C THR A 664 12.08 -20.00 12.28
N GLU A 665 13.00 -20.10 13.25
CA GLU A 665 14.12 -19.17 13.44
C GLU A 665 14.90 -18.96 12.13
N SER A 666 14.96 -17.71 11.67
CA SER A 666 15.77 -17.30 10.50
C SER A 666 17.09 -16.72 10.98
N THR A 667 18.07 -16.61 10.09
CA THR A 667 19.36 -15.99 10.41
C THR A 667 19.67 -14.83 9.48
N TYR A 668 20.51 -13.91 9.96
CA TYR A 668 20.96 -12.78 9.15
C TYR A 668 22.44 -12.51 9.40
N THR A 669 23.06 -11.85 8.43
CA THR A 669 24.41 -11.29 8.54
C THR A 669 24.41 -9.87 7.99
N THR A 670 25.01 -8.94 8.74
CA THR A 670 25.35 -7.60 8.26
C THR A 670 26.85 -7.38 8.44
N THR A 671 27.56 -7.01 7.37
CA THR A 671 29.00 -6.73 7.42
C THR A 671 29.25 -5.27 7.07
N TYR A 672 29.89 -4.55 7.99
CA TYR A 672 30.34 -3.18 7.79
C TYR A 672 31.82 -3.17 7.42
N THR A 673 32.18 -2.71 6.24
CA THR A 673 33.58 -2.43 5.89
C THR A 673 33.78 -0.91 5.92
N VAL A 674 34.41 -0.41 6.98
CA VAL A 674 34.69 1.02 7.19
C VAL A 674 36.06 1.33 6.60
N PHE A 675 36.12 2.22 5.61
CA PHE A 675 37.34 2.64 4.93
C PHE A 675 37.91 3.93 5.52
N GLY A 676 39.21 4.17 5.36
CA GLY A 676 39.91 5.34 5.91
C GLY A 676 39.55 6.70 5.28
N ASN A 677 38.67 6.71 4.27
CA ASN A 677 38.03 7.91 3.72
C ASN A 677 36.64 8.18 4.32
N GLY A 678 36.20 7.36 5.28
CA GLY A 678 34.90 7.46 5.93
C GLY A 678 33.77 6.75 5.20
N GLU A 679 33.99 6.16 4.02
CA GLU A 679 32.99 5.31 3.37
C GLU A 679 32.75 4.02 4.19
N ILE A 680 31.51 3.54 4.19
CA ILE A 680 31.12 2.27 4.80
C ILE A 680 30.42 1.43 3.73
N LYS A 681 31.00 0.28 3.36
CA LYS A 681 30.29 -0.74 2.58
C LYS A 681 29.48 -1.62 3.53
N VAL A 682 28.20 -1.82 3.24
CA VAL A 682 27.27 -2.60 4.05
C VAL A 682 26.76 -3.77 3.22
N ASP A 683 27.23 -4.97 3.56
CA ASP A 683 26.74 -6.22 2.96
C ASP A 683 25.70 -6.85 3.88
N ASN A 684 24.53 -7.15 3.32
CA ASN A 684 23.44 -7.78 4.05
C ASN A 684 23.09 -9.13 3.45
N THR A 685 22.86 -10.12 4.31
CA THR A 685 22.29 -11.41 3.91
C THR A 685 21.19 -11.83 4.88
N LEU A 686 20.05 -12.22 4.34
CA LEU A 686 18.96 -12.90 5.03
C LEU A 686 18.93 -14.38 4.61
N HIS A 687 18.87 -15.26 5.60
CA HIS A 687 18.64 -16.69 5.43
C HIS A 687 17.33 -17.07 6.13
N PRO A 688 16.20 -17.19 5.42
CA PRO A 688 14.94 -17.64 6.01
C PRO A 688 15.08 -19.05 6.62
N GLY A 689 14.48 -19.26 7.79
CA GLY A 689 14.62 -20.52 8.53
C GLY A 689 13.96 -21.73 7.87
N ALA A 690 12.94 -21.52 7.04
CA ALA A 690 12.25 -22.57 6.31
C ALA A 690 11.53 -22.02 5.07
N ALA A 691 11.48 -22.82 4.00
CA ALA A 691 10.74 -22.48 2.78
C ALA A 691 9.21 -22.40 2.98
N SER A 692 8.69 -22.96 4.08
CA SER A 692 7.28 -22.90 4.47
C SER A 692 6.89 -21.60 5.19
N LEU A 693 7.86 -20.73 5.53
CA LEU A 693 7.55 -19.41 6.04
C LEU A 693 6.77 -18.61 4.97
N PRO A 694 5.85 -17.72 5.38
CA PRO A 694 5.16 -16.85 4.44
C PRO A 694 6.18 -15.98 3.67
N TYR A 695 5.79 -15.52 2.48
CA TYR A 695 6.60 -14.57 1.72
C TYR A 695 6.92 -13.32 2.54
N ILE A 696 7.97 -12.61 2.15
CA ILE A 696 8.55 -11.52 2.92
C ILE A 696 8.04 -10.20 2.33
N PRO A 697 7.42 -9.32 3.12
CA PRO A 697 6.89 -8.04 2.62
C PRO A 697 7.97 -7.11 2.04
N GLU A 698 9.12 -7.05 2.71
CA GLU A 698 10.30 -6.26 2.33
C GLU A 698 11.58 -7.01 2.69
N VAL A 699 12.66 -6.80 1.95
CA VAL A 699 14.02 -7.16 2.39
C VAL A 699 14.87 -5.90 2.32
N GLY A 700 15.15 -5.30 3.46
CA GLY A 700 15.80 -3.99 3.53
C GLY A 700 16.41 -3.68 4.89
N THR A 701 16.74 -2.40 5.08
CA THR A 701 17.27 -1.86 6.34
C THR A 701 16.70 -0.47 6.63
N LEU A 702 16.51 -0.17 7.91
CA LEU A 702 16.09 1.13 8.43
C LEU A 702 17.28 1.90 8.99
N LEU A 703 17.44 3.15 8.56
CA LEU A 703 18.42 4.11 9.06
C LEU A 703 17.69 5.31 9.66
N LEU A 704 18.06 5.71 10.87
CA LEU A 704 17.55 6.92 11.52
C LEU A 704 18.57 8.03 11.37
N LEU A 705 18.22 9.06 10.61
CA LEU A 705 19.05 10.22 10.34
C LEU A 705 18.54 11.42 11.16
N PRO A 706 19.44 12.34 11.57
CA PRO A 706 19.02 13.61 12.18
C PRO A 706 18.01 14.36 11.32
N GLY A 707 16.92 14.87 11.92
CA GLY A 707 15.82 15.57 11.23
C GLY A 707 16.21 16.79 10.38
N ARG A 708 17.43 17.32 10.55
CA ARG A 708 17.94 18.40 9.69
C ARG A 708 18.21 17.96 8.24
N PHE A 709 18.32 16.65 7.97
CA PHE A 709 18.56 16.11 6.63
C PHE A 709 17.26 15.95 5.83
N GLU A 710 16.51 17.04 5.76
CA GLU A 710 15.17 17.12 5.17
C GLU A 710 15.17 17.16 3.64
N HIS A 711 16.30 17.50 3.02
CA HIS A 711 16.40 17.59 1.56
C HIS A 711 16.92 16.28 0.98
N LEU A 712 16.23 15.77 -0.03
CA LEU A 712 16.66 14.58 -0.76
C LEU A 712 16.94 14.88 -2.23
N ARG A 713 17.97 14.21 -2.75
CA ARG A 713 18.24 14.10 -4.18
C ARG A 713 18.60 12.66 -4.49
N TYR A 714 18.08 12.09 -5.57
CA TYR A 714 18.40 10.71 -5.95
C TYR A 714 18.47 10.54 -7.45
N TYR A 715 19.18 9.50 -7.89
CA TYR A 715 19.23 9.05 -9.27
C TYR A 715 18.57 7.67 -9.37
N GLY A 716 17.38 7.60 -9.96
CA GLY A 716 16.53 6.42 -10.01
C GLY A 716 15.20 6.71 -10.69
N ARG A 717 14.16 5.87 -10.51
CA ARG A 717 12.83 6.12 -11.09
C ARG A 717 12.01 7.12 -10.27
N GLY A 718 11.41 8.09 -10.96
CA GLY A 718 10.53 9.10 -10.34
C GLY A 718 9.91 10.09 -11.34
N PRO A 719 9.43 11.25 -10.86
CA PRO A 719 9.39 11.67 -9.45
C PRO A 719 8.29 11.00 -8.62
N GLU A 720 7.25 10.41 -9.23
CA GLU A 720 6.14 9.77 -8.53
C GLU A 720 6.57 8.51 -7.75
N ASP A 721 5.78 8.11 -6.74
CA ASP A 721 5.99 6.85 -6.04
C ASP A 721 5.75 5.63 -6.95
N ASN A 722 6.64 4.64 -6.85
CA ASN A 722 6.63 3.49 -7.75
C ASN A 722 7.07 2.20 -7.04
N TYR A 723 6.61 1.08 -7.58
CA TYR A 723 6.73 -0.26 -7.02
C TYR A 723 7.08 -1.26 -8.12
N ILE A 724 7.55 -2.45 -7.77
CA ILE A 724 8.07 -3.42 -8.76
C ILE A 724 7.04 -3.85 -9.82
N ASP A 725 5.75 -3.73 -9.51
CA ASP A 725 4.62 -3.99 -10.40
C ASP A 725 3.87 -2.71 -10.84
N ARG A 726 4.36 -1.51 -10.49
CA ARG A 726 3.82 -0.21 -10.92
C ARG A 726 4.95 0.82 -11.06
N LYS A 727 5.66 0.79 -12.18
CA LYS A 727 6.83 1.66 -12.42
C LYS A 727 7.05 2.05 -13.88
N ASP A 728 6.10 1.75 -14.76
CA ASP A 728 6.25 2.02 -16.19
C ASP A 728 6.18 3.52 -16.51
N ALA A 729 5.43 4.31 -15.72
CA ALA A 729 5.32 5.76 -15.89
C ALA A 729 6.51 6.58 -15.35
N THR A 730 7.34 5.98 -14.50
CA THR A 730 8.43 6.68 -13.83
C THR A 730 9.75 6.44 -14.55
N ASP A 731 10.38 7.53 -14.98
CA ASP A 731 11.62 7.51 -15.77
C ASP A 731 12.84 7.49 -14.86
N VAL A 732 13.93 6.85 -15.31
CA VAL A 732 15.22 7.00 -14.64
C VAL A 732 15.74 8.43 -14.86
N GLY A 733 16.02 9.14 -13.77
CA GLY A 733 16.44 10.53 -13.79
C GLY A 733 16.97 10.99 -12.43
N VAL A 734 17.48 12.23 -12.38
CA VAL A 734 17.91 12.87 -11.13
C VAL A 734 16.77 13.74 -10.61
N TYR A 735 16.20 13.37 -9.47
CA TYR A 735 15.06 14.05 -8.85
C TYR A 735 15.46 14.65 -7.51
N SER A 736 14.77 15.71 -7.08
CA SER A 736 14.99 16.38 -5.79
C SER A 736 13.67 16.81 -5.17
N GLY A 737 13.64 16.91 -3.85
CA GLY A 737 12.50 17.37 -3.07
C GLY A 737 12.84 17.35 -1.58
N THR A 738 11.84 17.44 -0.72
CA THR A 738 12.00 17.17 0.72
C THR A 738 11.45 15.81 1.11
N VAL A 739 11.86 15.32 2.28
CA VAL A 739 11.33 14.08 2.89
C VAL A 739 9.82 14.22 3.09
N SER A 740 9.36 15.35 3.61
CA SER A 740 7.94 15.66 3.79
C SER A 740 7.14 15.63 2.47
N GLU A 741 7.75 16.03 1.35
CA GLU A 741 7.12 16.02 0.02
C GLU A 741 6.99 14.62 -0.59
N GLN A 742 7.62 13.59 -0.01
CA GLN A 742 7.47 12.20 -0.50
C GLN A 742 6.16 11.55 -0.04
N TRP A 743 5.40 12.21 0.84
CA TRP A 743 4.13 11.72 1.34
C TRP A 743 3.04 11.74 0.26
N THR A 744 2.38 10.60 0.06
CA THR A 744 1.15 10.52 -0.75
C THR A 744 -0.07 10.42 0.16
N PRO A 745 -1.03 11.39 0.12
CA PRO A 745 -2.12 11.49 1.08
C PRO A 745 -3.28 10.53 0.71
N TYR A 746 -3.05 9.23 0.81
CA TYR A 746 -4.13 8.25 0.76
C TYR A 746 -5.10 8.47 1.93
N ILE A 747 -6.40 8.28 1.71
CA ILE A 747 -7.45 8.57 2.72
C ILE A 747 -7.14 7.89 4.07
N ARG A 748 -6.77 6.61 4.03
CA ARG A 748 -6.23 5.91 5.20
C ARG A 748 -4.70 5.83 5.08
N PRO A 749 -3.94 6.17 6.13
CA PRO A 749 -2.50 6.01 6.14
C PRO A 749 -2.04 4.58 5.82
N GLN A 750 -1.05 4.47 4.94
CA GLN A 750 -0.50 3.19 4.48
C GLN A 750 0.88 3.38 3.82
N GLU A 751 1.50 2.28 3.37
CA GLU A 751 2.75 2.33 2.60
C GLU A 751 2.63 3.25 1.39
N ASN A 752 3.57 4.20 1.28
CA ASN A 752 3.65 5.20 0.21
C ASN A 752 5.09 5.74 0.06
N GLY A 753 5.39 6.41 -1.06
CA GLY A 753 6.65 7.15 -1.25
C GLY A 753 7.87 6.35 -1.73
N ASN A 754 7.72 5.04 -1.99
CA ASN A 754 8.80 4.18 -2.47
C ASN A 754 9.33 4.60 -3.85
N LYS A 755 10.64 4.44 -4.08
CA LYS A 755 11.33 4.65 -5.36
C LYS A 755 12.13 3.41 -5.75
N THR A 756 11.96 2.92 -6.97
CA THR A 756 12.68 1.75 -7.49
C THR A 756 13.84 2.10 -8.41
N ASP A 757 14.68 1.10 -8.68
CA ASP A 757 15.84 1.18 -9.57
C ASP A 757 16.75 2.38 -9.24
N VAL A 758 17.00 2.60 -7.94
CA VAL A 758 17.81 3.72 -7.44
C VAL A 758 19.28 3.34 -7.44
N ARG A 759 20.11 4.18 -8.08
CA ARG A 759 21.57 4.05 -8.09
C ARG A 759 22.16 4.69 -6.85
N TRP A 760 21.68 5.89 -6.50
CA TRP A 760 22.06 6.59 -5.27
C TRP A 760 20.96 7.53 -4.78
N ILE A 761 20.95 7.79 -3.48
CA ILE A 761 20.16 8.83 -2.80
C ILE A 761 21.06 9.60 -1.84
N ALA A 762 20.90 10.91 -1.78
CA ALA A 762 21.54 11.80 -0.83
C ALA A 762 20.49 12.46 0.04
N LEU A 763 20.63 12.37 1.36
CA LEU A 763 19.85 13.14 2.34
C LEU A 763 20.75 14.19 2.96
N THR A 764 20.33 15.45 2.88
CA THR A 764 21.20 16.61 3.10
C THR A 764 20.49 17.70 3.87
N ASP A 765 21.29 18.54 4.53
CA ASP A 765 20.81 19.78 5.14
C ASP A 765 20.57 20.84 4.07
N ALA A 766 20.09 22.01 4.49
CA ALA A 766 19.81 23.13 3.58
C ALA A 766 21.07 23.67 2.84
N LYS A 767 22.28 23.27 3.25
CA LYS A 767 23.54 23.65 2.60
C LYS A 767 24.05 22.58 1.63
N GLY A 768 23.35 21.45 1.50
CA GLY A 768 23.73 20.34 0.61
C GLY A 768 24.69 19.33 1.25
N ALA A 769 25.01 19.46 2.54
CA ALA A 769 25.88 18.50 3.24
C ALA A 769 25.04 17.42 3.93
N GLY A 770 25.49 16.16 3.90
CA GLY A 770 24.79 15.07 4.57
C GLY A 770 25.33 13.68 4.26
N LEU A 771 24.43 12.74 4.01
CA LEU A 771 24.73 11.32 3.79
C LEU A 771 24.37 10.91 2.36
N LEU A 772 25.34 10.32 1.66
CA LEU A 772 25.13 9.64 0.38
C LEU A 772 24.97 8.14 0.63
N VAL A 773 23.95 7.55 0.02
CA VAL A 773 23.75 6.10 -0.08
C VAL A 773 23.80 5.68 -1.55
N SER A 774 24.64 4.71 -1.90
CA SER A 774 24.75 4.18 -3.27
C SER A 774 24.63 2.66 -3.31
N GLY A 775 23.89 2.13 -4.28
CA GLY A 775 23.66 0.71 -4.47
C GLY A 775 24.77 -0.01 -5.23
N GLU A 776 24.87 -1.33 -5.03
CA GLU A 776 25.71 -2.23 -5.83
C GLU A 776 24.83 -3.36 -6.43
N PRO A 777 24.19 -3.16 -7.61
CA PRO A 777 24.14 -1.92 -8.41
C PRO A 777 22.91 -1.02 -8.14
N LEU A 778 21.77 -1.60 -7.77
CA LEU A 778 20.49 -0.88 -7.63
C LEU A 778 19.81 -1.21 -6.31
N LEU A 779 19.04 -0.25 -5.80
CA LEU A 779 18.27 -0.33 -4.57
C LEU A 779 16.82 0.12 -4.81
N GLU A 780 16.00 -0.13 -3.81
CA GLU A 780 14.77 0.63 -3.59
C GLU A 780 14.95 1.51 -2.35
N VAL A 781 14.37 2.69 -2.34
CA VAL A 781 14.50 3.62 -1.22
C VAL A 781 13.16 4.28 -0.88
N ASN A 782 12.99 4.57 0.40
CA ASN A 782 11.89 5.36 0.93
C ASN A 782 12.44 6.27 2.03
N ALA A 783 12.06 7.55 2.01
CA ALA A 783 12.41 8.51 3.05
C ALA A 783 11.12 9.12 3.61
N SER A 784 10.94 9.06 4.94
CA SER A 784 9.72 9.48 5.63
C SER A 784 10.03 9.95 7.06
N HIS A 785 9.07 10.61 7.71
CA HIS A 785 9.10 10.83 9.17
C HIS A 785 8.35 9.74 9.96
N PHE A 786 8.03 8.63 9.29
CA PHE A 786 7.32 7.49 9.85
C PHE A 786 8.04 6.20 9.49
N THR A 787 8.16 5.31 10.46
CA THR A 787 8.52 3.91 10.23
C THR A 787 7.32 3.14 9.70
N PRO A 788 7.53 1.96 9.06
CA PRO A 788 6.43 1.06 8.70
C PRO A 788 5.52 0.71 9.88
N GLU A 789 6.07 0.65 11.10
CA GLU A 789 5.31 0.37 12.31
C GLU A 789 4.42 1.53 12.75
N ASP A 790 4.88 2.79 12.63
CA ASP A 790 4.05 3.97 12.94
C ASP A 790 2.77 3.99 12.10
N LEU A 791 2.87 3.59 10.82
CA LEU A 791 1.75 3.48 9.88
C LEU A 791 0.92 2.19 10.07
N SER A 792 1.43 1.21 10.82
CA SER A 792 0.74 -0.06 11.14
C SER A 792 0.02 -0.02 12.50
N SER A 793 -0.02 1.14 13.16
CA SER A 793 -0.56 1.36 14.51
C SER A 793 -2.09 1.34 14.60
N GLY A 794 -2.80 1.21 13.47
CA GLY A 794 -4.26 1.15 13.40
C GLY A 794 -4.94 2.52 13.33
N VAL A 795 -4.19 3.60 13.07
CA VAL A 795 -4.77 4.92 12.79
C VAL A 795 -5.71 4.88 11.57
N ARG A 796 -6.74 5.72 11.62
CA ARG A 796 -7.74 5.89 10.56
C ARG A 796 -7.34 7.00 9.58
N HIS A 797 -6.74 8.08 10.08
CA HIS A 797 -6.50 9.32 9.32
C HIS A 797 -5.13 9.95 9.61
N ASP A 798 -4.59 10.69 8.65
CA ASP A 798 -3.27 11.36 8.75
C ASP A 798 -3.12 12.24 10.00
N TYR A 799 -4.16 12.96 10.43
CA TYR A 799 -4.11 13.85 11.60
C TYR A 799 -3.86 13.11 12.94
N GLN A 800 -3.98 11.78 12.93
CA GLN A 800 -3.72 10.91 14.08
C GLN A 800 -2.24 10.49 14.16
N LEU A 801 -1.49 10.64 13.07
CA LEU A 801 -0.06 10.37 13.05
C LEU A 801 0.73 11.46 13.77
N THR A 802 1.85 11.08 14.36
CA THR A 802 2.83 12.01 14.96
C THR A 802 4.17 11.80 14.26
N PRO A 803 4.64 12.75 13.44
CA PRO A 803 5.94 12.65 12.79
C PRO A 803 7.07 12.49 13.81
N ARG A 804 8.07 11.67 13.49
CA ARG A 804 9.30 11.55 14.27
C ARG A 804 10.20 12.77 14.07
N ASP A 805 11.04 13.04 15.06
CA ASP A 805 12.08 14.08 14.96
C ASP A 805 13.19 13.66 13.98
N GLU A 806 13.39 12.36 13.79
CA GLU A 806 14.32 11.80 12.80
C GLU A 806 13.72 11.70 11.40
N VAL A 807 14.60 11.67 10.40
CA VAL A 807 14.27 11.12 9.08
C VAL A 807 14.51 9.62 9.11
N VAL A 808 13.48 8.85 8.74
CA VAL A 808 13.54 7.41 8.54
C VAL A 808 13.87 7.14 7.08
N LEU A 809 15.08 6.63 6.82
CA LEU A 809 15.50 6.17 5.49
C LEU A 809 15.46 4.64 5.44
N ARG A 810 14.64 4.10 4.55
CA ARG A 810 14.64 2.68 4.18
C ARG A 810 15.54 2.48 2.97
N VAL A 811 16.50 1.58 3.09
CA VAL A 811 17.41 1.16 2.03
C VAL A 811 17.18 -0.31 1.77
N ASN A 812 16.54 -0.60 0.66
CA ASN A 812 15.94 -1.90 0.39
C ASN A 812 16.63 -2.60 -0.76
N HIS A 813 16.77 -3.92 -0.65
CA HIS A 813 16.99 -4.76 -1.81
C HIS A 813 15.77 -4.71 -2.71
N ARG A 814 14.61 -5.06 -2.13
CA ARG A 814 13.30 -5.10 -2.77
C ARG A 814 12.17 -5.02 -1.74
N GLN A 815 11.07 -4.43 -2.16
CA GLN A 815 9.75 -4.54 -1.55
C GLN A 815 8.82 -5.30 -2.50
N MET A 816 7.89 -6.10 -1.98
CA MET A 816 6.93 -6.82 -2.83
C MET A 816 6.01 -5.85 -3.61
N GLY A 817 5.32 -6.34 -4.64
CA GLY A 817 4.38 -5.54 -5.44
C GLY A 817 3.12 -5.10 -4.67
N LEU A 818 2.36 -4.19 -5.25
CA LEU A 818 1.09 -3.68 -4.71
C LEU A 818 -0.10 -4.61 -4.98
N GLY A 819 -0.09 -5.36 -6.09
CA GLY A 819 -1.28 -6.07 -6.56
C GLY A 819 -2.38 -5.10 -7.00
N GLY A 820 -3.64 -5.53 -6.93
CA GLY A 820 -4.79 -4.67 -7.30
C GLY A 820 -5.73 -5.26 -8.35
N ASP A 821 -5.68 -6.57 -8.62
CA ASP A 821 -6.74 -7.24 -9.40
C ASP A 821 -8.11 -7.00 -8.74
N ASN A 822 -8.16 -7.15 -7.41
CA ASN A 822 -9.19 -6.62 -6.51
C ASN A 822 -8.58 -6.37 -5.12
N SER A 823 -9.38 -5.81 -4.19
CA SER A 823 -8.95 -5.52 -2.82
C SER A 823 -9.69 -6.35 -1.75
N TRP A 824 -10.16 -7.56 -2.09
CA TRP A 824 -10.90 -8.45 -1.17
C TRP A 824 -10.54 -9.93 -1.33
N GLY A 825 -9.28 -10.22 -1.67
CA GLY A 825 -8.74 -11.57 -1.65
C GLY A 825 -7.66 -11.85 -2.69
N ALA A 826 -7.60 -11.06 -3.76
CA ALA A 826 -6.51 -11.19 -4.72
C ALA A 826 -5.16 -10.88 -4.07
N HIS A 827 -4.16 -11.69 -4.37
CA HIS A 827 -2.80 -11.45 -3.93
C HIS A 827 -2.02 -10.70 -5.00
N THR A 828 -0.96 -10.01 -4.58
CA THR A 828 0.16 -9.68 -5.48
C THR A 828 0.57 -10.93 -6.27
N HIS A 829 0.85 -10.77 -7.57
CA HIS A 829 1.29 -11.89 -8.40
C HIS A 829 2.67 -12.42 -7.94
N ASP A 830 2.94 -13.71 -8.17
CA ASP A 830 4.08 -14.41 -7.57
C ASP A 830 5.45 -13.89 -8.02
N GLU A 831 5.59 -13.43 -9.27
CA GLU A 831 6.81 -12.79 -9.76
C GLU A 831 7.15 -11.46 -9.06
N PHE A 832 6.19 -10.90 -8.32
CA PHE A 832 6.35 -9.70 -7.52
C PHE A 832 6.33 -9.98 -6.01
N LYS A 833 6.52 -11.25 -5.59
CA LYS A 833 6.68 -11.65 -4.19
C LYS A 833 8.11 -12.03 -3.86
N LEU A 834 8.49 -11.84 -2.59
CA LEU A 834 9.78 -12.26 -2.04
C LEU A 834 9.57 -13.57 -1.26
N PHE A 835 9.72 -14.73 -1.91
CA PHE A 835 9.51 -16.02 -1.24
C PHE A 835 10.60 -16.36 -0.22
N ALA A 836 10.23 -16.97 0.90
CA ALA A 836 11.15 -17.42 1.96
C ALA A 836 11.93 -18.72 1.62
N ASN A 837 11.90 -19.16 0.35
CA ASN A 837 12.54 -20.39 -0.10
C ASN A 837 13.97 -20.19 -0.62
N ARG A 838 14.56 -19.01 -0.39
CA ARG A 838 15.88 -18.62 -0.90
C ARG A 838 16.52 -17.59 0.01
N ASP A 839 17.84 -17.48 -0.10
CA ASP A 839 18.61 -16.41 0.52
C ASP A 839 18.46 -15.10 -0.26
N TYR A 840 18.54 -13.98 0.46
CA TYR A 840 18.61 -12.65 -0.12
C TYR A 840 19.89 -11.97 0.32
N SER A 841 20.68 -11.51 -0.66
CA SER A 841 21.90 -10.74 -0.41
C SER A 841 21.88 -9.45 -1.22
N TYR A 842 22.27 -8.35 -0.59
CA TYR A 842 22.39 -7.05 -1.25
C TYR A 842 23.39 -6.16 -0.53
N THR A 843 23.94 -5.22 -1.28
CA THR A 843 25.02 -4.35 -0.82
C THR A 843 24.72 -2.90 -1.18
N TYR A 844 25.03 -2.01 -0.25
CA TYR A 844 25.05 -0.57 -0.48
C TYR A 844 26.22 0.06 0.26
N ARG A 845 26.48 1.33 -0.05
CA ARG A 845 27.52 2.12 0.61
C ARG A 845 26.94 3.36 1.24
N LEU A 846 27.48 3.73 2.39
CA LEU A 846 27.24 4.99 3.08
C LEU A 846 28.50 5.86 2.95
N ARG A 847 28.35 7.13 2.63
CA ARG A 847 29.48 8.06 2.51
C ARG A 847 29.11 9.46 3.00
N PRO A 848 30.02 10.17 3.70
CA PRO A 848 29.82 11.57 4.02
C PRO A 848 29.80 12.38 2.72
N LEU A 849 28.80 13.24 2.56
CA LEU A 849 28.64 14.06 1.38
C LEU A 849 28.78 15.53 1.78
N PRO A 850 29.89 16.21 1.42
CA PRO A 850 30.06 17.64 1.72
C PRO A 850 29.13 18.54 0.90
N ASP A 851 28.84 18.13 -0.35
CA ASP A 851 28.01 18.86 -1.30
C ASP A 851 27.19 17.88 -2.15
N VAL A 852 25.89 18.11 -2.25
CA VAL A 852 24.94 17.29 -3.00
C VAL A 852 25.24 17.26 -4.50
N ASP A 853 25.90 18.27 -5.04
CA ASP A 853 26.27 18.32 -6.45
C ASP A 853 27.37 17.30 -6.81
N ASP A 854 28.13 16.82 -5.82
CA ASP A 854 29.15 15.79 -5.98
C ASP A 854 28.58 14.35 -5.92
N ALA A 855 27.30 14.16 -5.58
CA ALA A 855 26.70 12.86 -5.30
C ALA A 855 26.93 11.82 -6.43
N MET A 856 26.70 12.22 -7.68
CA MET A 856 26.89 11.36 -8.86
C MET A 856 28.36 10.96 -9.06
N ALA A 857 29.29 11.89 -8.87
CA ALA A 857 30.72 11.60 -9.00
C ALA A 857 31.20 10.72 -7.86
N ALA A 858 30.72 10.98 -6.64
CA ALA A 858 31.05 10.21 -5.45
C ALA A 858 30.53 8.76 -5.54
N SER A 859 29.31 8.54 -6.04
CA SER A 859 28.75 7.18 -6.21
C SER A 859 29.52 6.34 -7.22
N ARG A 860 30.29 6.97 -8.11
CA ARG A 860 31.15 6.32 -9.12
C ARG A 860 32.60 6.18 -8.71
N ARG A 861 32.89 6.34 -7.43
CA ARG A 861 34.25 6.13 -6.91
C ARG A 861 34.21 5.26 -5.65
N PRO A 862 33.62 4.06 -5.71
CA PRO A 862 33.59 3.16 -4.57
C PRO A 862 35.01 2.72 -4.20
N THR A 863 35.29 2.49 -2.92
CA THR A 863 36.59 1.95 -2.47
C THR A 863 36.61 0.42 -2.66
N ALA A 864 37.68 -0.10 -3.25
CA ALA A 864 37.94 -1.53 -3.35
C ALA A 864 38.23 -2.14 -1.96
N VAL A 865 37.84 -3.39 -1.75
CA VAL A 865 38.11 -4.13 -0.50
C VAL A 865 39.53 -4.73 -0.50
N GLU A 866 40.13 -4.94 -1.68
CA GLU A 866 41.49 -5.48 -1.88
C GLU A 866 42.28 -4.63 -2.89
#